data_AF-A0A6I4LT30-F1
#
_entry.id   AF-A0A6I4LT30-F1
#
_cell.length_a   1.000
_cell.length_b   1.000
_cell.length_c   1.000
_cell.angle_alpha   90.00
_cell.angle_beta   90.00
_cell.angle_gamma   90.00
#
_symmetry.space_group_name_H-M   'P 1'
#
loop_
_entity.id
_entity.type
_entity.pdbx_description
1 polymer ?
#
loop_
_entity_poly.entity_id
_entity_poly.type
_entity_poly.pdbx_seq_one_letter_code
_entity_poly.pdbx_strand_id
1 'polypeptide(L)'
;MKISRIQLLVACAASSFVASAAHAQVAIPPVELRGAGATTVGDVAVRTLNCIGNPGAGLNPYGTNSNQLLTIAPGLYAPTAPTVSNPVHDCAAEEIQPAFEGKYIGTGSGAGRQIWRTFATNPPLTGAAGNVNPFGTWTNTQFAFSEAPVSVSDLSAYNATANNATNKAGPAIQVPFYVIPIAFAYNPVYGQNSTGAATVDMKFNVKVPASINGVVSGGLRLNRSAYCKIFNGEITNWNDAALKTLNSNQSLHDTVNDTLARWTAEGAPIRLIGRADRSGGSDVFTRAMAAQCDTFVATNKFDRAAELLPFDNTSAIDIRRLRPDTRYFPASATTNFSGTVQSLGGLVYDRVTDNICLWSEVNATTARCDATLAPGGVFTNAPTAGLFTVADGSSGVAEAIETTVNNTLINSTTAGIKLNGKLGYVGADFVKPVAGRNLFAAAVQSGTSASYVMPSALNAAAAFGTVLPPESTAASGAYSTLDPRTLGSVDPYLIIDPVTNPATPVSRANPLHWAAVLYNPNVPITSTLASPAKGYPVTGAAFMLTYTCFKGANPLVPGNNANRFGIVQFMATTFGKITKNSINGAVGANTFKGTGATSLGILSQSNTAVPSAGWQNAITDTFLKKGPTAVGALNLWIQDTYPTTATDVDNIDQAADSNNNPVCDPALGA
;
A
#
# COMPACT_ATOMS: atom_id res chain seq x y z
N MET A 1 -15.20 11.07 -48.17
CA MET A 1 -13.92 11.67 -47.74
C MET A 1 -14.05 12.20 -46.30
N LYS A 2 -14.14 11.32 -45.29
CA LYS A 2 -14.22 11.68 -43.86
C LYS A 2 -13.68 10.53 -42.98
N ILE A 3 -12.44 10.12 -43.20
CA ILE A 3 -11.69 9.21 -42.32
C ILE A 3 -10.20 9.62 -42.44
N SER A 4 -9.75 10.63 -41.69
CA SER A 4 -8.30 10.90 -41.55
C SER A 4 -7.89 11.82 -40.39
N ARG A 5 -8.81 12.39 -39.61
CA ARG A 5 -8.45 13.33 -38.52
C ARG A 5 -8.41 12.76 -37.10
N ILE A 6 -8.81 11.51 -36.88
CA ILE A 6 -8.78 10.88 -35.53
C ILE A 6 -7.46 10.16 -35.25
N GLN A 7 -6.68 9.78 -36.27
CA GLN A 7 -5.39 9.10 -36.06
C GLN A 7 -4.22 10.02 -35.74
N LEU A 8 -4.35 11.34 -35.92
CA LEU A 8 -3.26 12.30 -35.62
C LEU A 8 -3.25 12.77 -34.16
N LEU A 9 -4.35 12.62 -33.40
CA LEU A 9 -4.40 12.99 -31.98
C LEU A 9 -3.96 11.87 -31.02
N VAL A 10 -3.79 10.63 -31.50
CA VAL A 10 -3.29 9.50 -30.69
C VAL A 10 -1.76 9.33 -30.80
N ALA A 11 -1.10 10.01 -31.75
CA ALA A 11 0.34 9.88 -31.99
C ALA A 11 1.21 10.95 -31.30
N CYS A 12 0.64 11.99 -30.68
CA CYS A 12 1.41 13.06 -30.01
C CYS A 12 1.56 12.92 -28.48
N ALA A 13 1.09 11.81 -27.89
CA ALA A 13 1.33 11.50 -26.46
C ALA A 13 2.60 10.65 -26.23
N ALA A 14 3.37 10.34 -27.28
CA ALA A 14 4.54 9.46 -27.23
C ALA A 14 5.91 10.15 -27.42
N SER A 15 5.96 11.47 -27.60
CA SER A 15 7.19 12.18 -27.97
C SER A 15 7.49 13.39 -27.10
N SER A 16 8.02 13.13 -25.90
CA SER A 16 9.06 13.97 -25.25
C SER A 16 9.47 13.38 -23.90
N PHE A 17 9.92 12.12 -23.91
CA PHE A 17 11.00 11.76 -22.99
C PHE A 17 12.24 12.44 -23.57
N VAL A 18 12.59 13.63 -23.07
CA VAL A 18 14.00 14.01 -23.12
C VAL A 18 14.68 13.00 -22.21
N ALA A 19 15.16 11.92 -22.81
CA ALA A 19 15.97 10.94 -22.12
C ALA A 19 17.19 11.71 -21.62
N SER A 20 17.21 12.05 -20.33
CA SER A 20 18.47 12.28 -19.64
C SER A 20 19.38 11.12 -20.01
N ALA A 21 20.62 11.42 -20.42
CA ALA A 21 21.56 10.45 -20.99
C ALA A 21 21.55 9.13 -20.20
N ALA A 22 21.55 8.00 -20.92
CA ALA A 22 21.67 6.68 -20.32
C ALA A 22 23.01 6.60 -19.57
N HIS A 23 22.95 6.60 -18.24
CA HIS A 23 24.12 6.53 -17.39
C HIS A 23 24.54 5.05 -17.24
N ALA A 24 25.79 4.73 -17.56
CA ALA A 24 26.39 3.43 -17.20
C ALA A 24 26.42 3.35 -15.67
N GLN A 25 25.95 2.25 -15.09
CA GLN A 25 26.04 2.07 -13.64
C GLN A 25 27.36 1.42 -13.25
N VAL A 26 27.97 2.05 -12.26
CA VAL A 26 29.11 1.51 -11.52
C VAL A 26 28.56 0.50 -10.51
N ALA A 27 29.32 -0.55 -10.25
CA ALA A 27 29.05 -1.42 -9.11
C ALA A 27 29.10 -0.59 -7.82
N ILE A 28 27.99 -0.55 -7.09
CA ILE A 28 27.96 0.15 -5.80
C ILE A 28 28.74 -0.65 -4.73
N PRO A 29 29.23 0.00 -3.66
CA PRO A 29 29.76 -0.72 -2.50
C PRO A 29 28.71 -1.67 -1.91
N PRO A 30 29.12 -2.77 -1.26
CA PRO A 30 28.20 -3.66 -0.56
C PRO A 30 27.24 -2.91 0.36
N VAL A 31 25.95 -3.09 0.13
CA VAL A 31 24.88 -2.42 0.88
C VAL A 31 23.78 -3.41 1.23
N GLU A 32 23.33 -3.36 2.49
CA GLU A 32 22.09 -3.99 2.92
C GLU A 32 21.08 -2.88 3.28
N LEU A 33 20.08 -2.67 2.43
CA LEU A 33 18.96 -1.81 2.74
C LEU A 33 17.92 -2.55 3.56
N ARG A 34 17.47 -1.91 4.63
CA ARG A 34 16.46 -2.39 5.56
C ARG A 34 15.29 -1.43 5.55
N GLY A 35 14.10 -1.96 5.30
CA GLY A 35 12.85 -1.23 5.37
C GLY A 35 11.79 -1.89 6.24
N ALA A 36 10.83 -1.10 6.71
CA ALA A 36 9.67 -1.61 7.42
C ALA A 36 8.42 -0.75 7.21
N GLY A 37 7.25 -1.24 7.61
CA GLY A 37 6.03 -0.44 7.67
C GLY A 37 4.85 -1.08 6.95
N ALA A 38 4.26 -0.35 6.01
CA ALA A 38 3.10 -0.74 5.21
C ALA A 38 3.11 -2.22 4.78
N THR A 39 2.09 -2.98 5.18
CA THR A 39 1.90 -4.36 4.73
C THR A 39 1.22 -4.46 3.37
N THR A 40 0.59 -3.38 2.89
CA THR A 40 -0.17 -3.32 1.61
C THR A 40 0.75 -3.29 0.40
N VAL A 41 2.06 -3.06 0.61
CA VAL A 41 3.08 -3.08 -0.43
C VAL A 41 4.20 -4.07 -0.09
N GLY A 42 3.98 -4.96 0.88
CA GLY A 42 5.04 -5.83 1.41
C GLY A 42 5.60 -6.78 0.35
N ASP A 43 4.73 -7.44 -0.42
CA ASP A 43 5.12 -8.36 -1.50
C ASP A 43 5.87 -7.60 -2.60
N VAL A 44 5.27 -6.51 -3.10
CA VAL A 44 5.84 -5.74 -4.20
C VAL A 44 7.15 -5.02 -3.82
N ALA A 45 7.30 -4.58 -2.57
CA ALA A 45 8.54 -3.99 -2.07
C ALA A 45 9.68 -5.02 -2.10
N VAL A 46 9.47 -6.21 -1.54
CA VAL A 46 10.46 -7.29 -1.54
C VAL A 46 10.79 -7.74 -2.97
N ARG A 47 9.77 -7.90 -3.81
CA ARG A 47 9.96 -8.23 -5.24
C ARG A 47 10.82 -7.19 -5.94
N THR A 48 10.59 -5.90 -5.69
CA THR A 48 11.38 -4.81 -6.29
C THR A 48 12.82 -4.86 -5.80
N LEU A 49 13.05 -5.07 -4.50
CA LEU A 49 14.39 -5.18 -3.91
C LEU A 49 15.17 -6.38 -4.49
N ASN A 50 14.52 -7.54 -4.60
CA ASN A 50 15.11 -8.76 -5.18
C ASN A 50 15.47 -8.62 -6.67
N CYS A 51 14.76 -7.76 -7.42
CA CYS A 51 15.15 -7.45 -8.80
C CYS A 51 16.36 -6.52 -8.88
N ILE A 52 16.60 -5.69 -7.85
CA ILE A 52 17.75 -4.81 -7.83
C ILE A 52 19.01 -5.60 -7.50
N GLY A 53 18.96 -6.50 -6.52
CA GLY A 53 20.06 -7.38 -6.18
C GLY A 53 19.61 -8.63 -5.42
N ASN A 54 20.53 -9.62 -5.38
CA ASN A 54 20.43 -10.94 -4.75
C ASN A 54 19.81 -12.12 -5.55
N PRO A 55 20.33 -12.49 -6.74
CA PRO A 55 20.22 -13.80 -7.35
C PRO A 55 21.59 -14.51 -7.36
N GLY A 56 21.68 -15.61 -6.62
CA GLY A 56 22.90 -16.40 -6.39
C GLY A 56 23.13 -16.70 -4.90
N ALA A 57 22.78 -15.76 -4.01
CA ALA A 57 22.68 -15.99 -2.57
C ALA A 57 21.24 -16.30 -2.09
N GLY A 58 20.25 -16.17 -2.99
CA GLY A 58 18.86 -16.58 -2.79
C GLY A 58 17.94 -15.41 -2.47
N LEU A 59 16.74 -15.40 -3.07
CA LEU A 59 15.79 -14.28 -2.94
C LEU A 59 15.47 -13.97 -1.48
N ASN A 60 15.46 -12.68 -1.12
CA ASN A 60 15.08 -12.27 0.22
C ASN A 60 13.60 -12.59 0.47
N PRO A 61 13.26 -13.18 1.64
CA PRO A 61 11.88 -13.37 2.03
C PRO A 61 11.25 -12.06 2.49
N TYR A 62 9.92 -12.05 2.56
CA TYR A 62 9.14 -10.98 3.18
C TYR A 62 8.95 -11.26 4.68
N GLY A 63 9.44 -10.36 5.52
CA GLY A 63 9.19 -10.42 6.96
C GLY A 63 7.78 -9.93 7.28
N THR A 64 7.06 -10.66 8.11
CA THR A 64 5.76 -10.24 8.63
C THR A 64 5.89 -9.81 10.09
N ASN A 65 4.94 -9.01 10.55
CA ASN A 65 4.80 -8.61 11.94
C ASN A 65 4.48 -9.73 12.92
N SER A 66 4.00 -10.87 12.43
CA SER A 66 3.88 -12.13 13.20
C SER A 66 5.20 -12.90 13.32
N ASN A 67 6.34 -12.28 12.96
CA ASN A 67 7.67 -12.89 12.94
C ASN A 67 7.77 -14.13 12.02
N GLN A 68 6.99 -14.15 10.92
CA GLN A 68 7.10 -15.16 9.87
C GLN A 68 7.84 -14.60 8.66
N LEU A 69 8.62 -15.46 8.01
CA LEU A 69 9.23 -15.20 6.71
C LEU A 69 8.38 -15.87 5.63
N LEU A 70 7.89 -15.07 4.69
CA LEU A 70 7.11 -15.53 3.56
C LEU A 70 7.96 -15.50 2.29
N THR A 71 7.96 -16.60 1.54
CA THR A 71 8.58 -16.64 0.21
C THR A 71 7.78 -15.81 -0.76
N ILE A 72 8.45 -14.90 -1.47
CA ILE A 72 7.86 -14.07 -2.51
C ILE A 72 8.30 -14.61 -3.87
N ALA A 73 7.33 -14.83 -4.77
CA ALA A 73 7.64 -15.22 -6.13
C ALA A 73 8.46 -14.11 -6.83
N PRO A 74 9.49 -14.46 -7.62
CA PRO A 74 10.27 -13.47 -8.36
C PRO A 74 9.41 -12.76 -9.42
N GLY A 75 9.80 -11.53 -9.76
CA GLY A 75 9.23 -10.82 -10.90
C GLY A 75 9.88 -11.24 -12.22
N LEU A 76 9.11 -11.27 -13.31
CA LEU A 76 9.62 -11.52 -14.65
C LEU A 76 9.11 -10.43 -15.60
N TYR A 77 9.99 -9.53 -16.04
CA TYR A 77 9.64 -8.57 -17.09
C TYR A 77 9.96 -9.15 -18.46
N ALA A 78 8.92 -9.42 -19.26
CA ALA A 78 9.04 -9.92 -20.62
C ALA A 78 8.34 -8.95 -21.61
N PRO A 79 9.09 -8.06 -22.29
CA PRO A 79 8.50 -7.19 -23.30
C PRO A 79 8.02 -7.97 -24.52
N THR A 80 6.96 -7.50 -25.18
CA THR A 80 6.36 -8.15 -26.37
C THR A 80 7.38 -8.34 -27.50
N ALA A 81 8.30 -7.38 -27.63
CA ALA A 81 9.41 -7.43 -28.57
C ALA A 81 10.69 -7.00 -27.82
N PRO A 82 11.46 -7.96 -27.27
CA PRO A 82 12.72 -7.66 -26.60
C PRO A 82 13.73 -7.02 -27.55
N THR A 83 14.45 -6.01 -27.05
CA THR A 83 15.55 -5.36 -27.78
C THR A 83 16.78 -5.26 -26.89
N VAL A 84 17.93 -4.91 -27.48
CA VAL A 84 19.15 -4.67 -26.71
C VAL A 84 18.98 -3.58 -25.64
N SER A 85 18.13 -2.58 -25.86
CA SER A 85 17.86 -1.50 -24.88
C SER A 85 16.66 -1.77 -23.96
N ASN A 86 15.90 -2.83 -24.21
CA ASN A 86 14.74 -3.25 -23.44
C ASN A 86 14.65 -4.78 -23.44
N PRO A 87 15.60 -5.47 -22.78
CA PRO A 87 15.64 -6.93 -22.75
C PRO A 87 14.57 -7.51 -21.82
N VAL A 88 14.41 -8.83 -21.87
CA VAL A 88 13.76 -9.59 -20.78
C VAL A 88 14.59 -9.41 -19.52
N HIS A 89 13.93 -9.35 -18.36
CA HIS A 89 14.62 -9.32 -17.07
C HIS A 89 13.94 -10.27 -16.09
N ASP A 90 14.66 -11.30 -15.66
CA ASP A 90 14.19 -12.32 -14.71
C ASP A 90 14.84 -12.12 -13.35
N CYS A 91 14.09 -11.61 -12.38
CA CYS A 91 14.61 -11.34 -11.04
C CYS A 91 14.96 -12.60 -10.24
N ALA A 92 14.63 -13.79 -10.74
CA ALA A 92 15.07 -15.05 -10.15
C ALA A 92 16.55 -15.36 -10.45
N ALA A 93 17.07 -14.84 -11.56
CA ALA A 93 18.37 -15.21 -12.12
C ALA A 93 19.27 -14.00 -12.41
N GLU A 94 18.70 -12.80 -12.52
CA GLU A 94 19.40 -11.58 -12.90
C GLU A 94 19.26 -10.49 -11.84
N GLU A 95 20.30 -9.67 -11.74
CA GLU A 95 20.35 -8.50 -10.87
C GLU A 95 20.87 -7.27 -11.60
N ILE A 96 20.47 -6.12 -11.06
CA ILE A 96 20.92 -4.81 -11.54
C ILE A 96 22.21 -4.41 -10.80
N GLN A 97 22.33 -4.79 -9.52
CA GLN A 97 23.44 -4.48 -8.61
C GLN A 97 23.81 -5.70 -7.72
N PRO A 98 24.88 -6.43 -8.04
CA PRO A 98 25.35 -7.61 -7.29
C PRO A 98 25.70 -7.41 -5.83
N ALA A 99 26.09 -6.18 -5.47
CA ALA A 99 26.46 -5.82 -4.11
C ALA A 99 25.28 -5.23 -3.32
N PHE A 100 24.05 -5.38 -3.81
CA PHE A 100 22.84 -4.86 -3.18
C PHE A 100 22.02 -5.98 -2.54
N GLU A 101 21.71 -5.83 -1.26
CA GLU A 101 20.74 -6.66 -0.56
C GLU A 101 19.62 -5.77 0.00
N GLY A 102 18.37 -6.21 -0.13
CA GLY A 102 17.21 -5.48 0.38
C GLY A 102 16.30 -6.36 1.22
N LYS A 103 16.03 -5.93 2.45
CA LYS A 103 15.15 -6.60 3.42
C LYS A 103 13.98 -5.70 3.77
N TYR A 104 12.79 -6.29 3.87
CA TYR A 104 11.58 -5.55 4.24
C TYR A 104 10.71 -6.34 5.22
N ILE A 105 10.22 -5.65 6.26
CA ILE A 105 9.24 -6.20 7.21
C ILE A 105 7.95 -5.40 7.18
N GLY A 106 6.84 -6.07 6.86
CA GLY A 106 5.51 -5.48 6.98
C GLY A 106 5.06 -5.42 8.43
N THR A 107 5.12 -4.23 9.04
CA THR A 107 4.75 -3.95 10.43
C THR A 107 3.43 -3.22 10.61
N GLY A 108 2.86 -2.71 9.53
CA GLY A 108 1.81 -1.70 9.57
C GLY A 108 2.42 -0.30 9.54
N SER A 109 1.68 0.63 8.97
CA SER A 109 2.18 1.95 8.57
C SER A 109 2.46 2.84 9.78
N GLY A 110 1.66 2.71 10.85
CA GLY A 110 1.91 3.39 12.12
C GLY A 110 3.25 2.98 12.75
N ALA A 111 3.59 1.68 12.71
CA ALA A 111 4.87 1.16 13.17
C ALA A 111 6.02 1.59 12.25
N GLY A 112 5.82 1.57 10.92
CA GLY A 112 6.78 2.12 9.95
C GLY A 112 7.14 3.58 10.21
N ARG A 113 6.14 4.44 10.42
CA ARG A 113 6.35 5.85 10.79
C ARG A 113 7.07 6.01 12.11
N GLN A 114 6.77 5.15 13.09
CA GLN A 114 7.48 5.15 14.37
C GLN A 114 8.97 4.86 14.19
N ILE A 115 9.32 3.79 13.47
CA ILE A 115 10.71 3.41 13.21
C ILE A 115 11.48 4.55 12.55
N TRP A 116 10.88 5.14 11.50
CA TRP A 116 11.46 6.24 10.75
C TRP A 116 11.70 7.48 11.63
N ARG A 117 10.68 7.93 12.37
CA ARG A 117 10.81 9.14 13.19
C ARG A 117 11.75 8.96 14.38
N THR A 118 11.80 7.76 14.98
CA THR A 118 12.69 7.50 16.13
C THR A 118 14.07 7.00 15.75
N PHE A 119 14.37 6.85 14.45
CA PHE A 119 15.63 6.26 13.96
C PHE A 119 15.92 4.90 14.62
N ALA A 120 14.86 4.09 14.80
CA ALA A 120 14.95 2.86 15.59
C ALA A 120 15.84 1.82 14.92
N THR A 121 16.54 1.05 15.75
CA THR A 121 17.41 -0.03 15.29
C THR A 121 16.61 -1.25 14.88
N ASN A 122 15.49 -1.54 15.56
CA ASN A 122 14.59 -2.64 15.24
C ASN A 122 13.13 -2.17 15.11
N PRO A 123 12.36 -2.80 14.20
CA PRO A 123 10.93 -2.59 14.15
C PRO A 123 10.25 -3.09 15.43
N PRO A 124 9.24 -2.39 15.97
CA PRO A 124 8.33 -2.99 16.93
C PRO A 124 7.51 -4.06 16.20
N LEU A 125 7.86 -5.33 16.42
CA LEU A 125 7.08 -6.47 15.94
C LEU A 125 6.03 -6.87 16.97
N THR A 126 4.95 -7.47 16.51
CA THR A 126 3.72 -7.59 17.29
C THR A 126 3.40 -9.04 17.62
N GLY A 127 3.19 -9.34 18.89
CA GLY A 127 2.90 -10.66 19.45
C GLY A 127 3.63 -10.84 20.78
N ALA A 128 3.55 -12.04 21.37
CA ALA A 128 4.09 -12.38 22.69
C ALA A 128 5.52 -11.84 22.94
N ALA A 129 5.89 -11.68 24.23
CA ALA A 129 7.25 -11.31 24.61
C ALA A 129 8.26 -12.23 23.91
N GLY A 130 9.10 -11.67 23.03
CA GLY A 130 10.06 -12.43 22.21
C GLY A 130 9.91 -12.31 20.69
N ASN A 131 8.97 -11.50 20.18
CA ASN A 131 8.92 -11.20 18.74
C ASN A 131 10.12 -10.36 18.28
N VAL A 132 11.19 -11.08 17.98
CA VAL A 132 12.43 -10.57 17.40
C VAL A 132 12.24 -10.37 15.91
N ASN A 133 12.95 -9.38 15.37
CA ASN A 133 13.11 -9.20 13.94
C ASN A 133 13.49 -10.54 13.27
N PRO A 134 12.73 -11.01 12.27
CA PRO A 134 12.96 -12.31 11.65
C PRO A 134 14.29 -12.37 10.88
N PHE A 135 14.91 -11.22 10.62
CA PHE A 135 16.23 -11.08 9.99
C PHE A 135 17.35 -10.86 11.01
N GLY A 136 17.10 -11.06 12.30
CA GLY A 136 18.08 -10.82 13.37
C GLY A 136 18.16 -9.36 13.80
N THR A 137 19.28 -8.95 14.41
CA THR A 137 19.40 -7.57 14.94
C THR A 137 19.76 -6.60 13.82
N TRP A 138 18.97 -5.53 13.68
CA TRP A 138 19.30 -4.41 12.81
C TRP A 138 19.93 -3.27 13.62
N THR A 139 20.84 -2.53 12.97
CA THR A 139 21.50 -1.34 13.52
C THR A 139 20.72 -0.06 13.23
N ASN A 140 20.02 -0.02 12.09
CA ASN A 140 19.12 1.06 11.67
C ASN A 140 18.29 0.61 10.45
N THR A 141 17.13 1.22 10.30
CA THR A 141 16.26 1.10 9.11
C THR A 141 16.44 2.35 8.23
N GLN A 142 16.67 2.16 6.93
CA GLN A 142 16.96 3.27 5.99
C GLN A 142 15.71 3.88 5.38
N PHE A 143 14.60 3.14 5.34
CA PHE A 143 13.33 3.64 4.84
C PHE A 143 12.14 2.97 5.53
N ALA A 144 11.00 3.64 5.50
CA ALA A 144 9.73 3.03 5.83
C ALA A 144 8.72 3.28 4.72
N PHE A 145 7.75 2.38 4.60
CA PHE A 145 6.55 2.66 3.80
C PHE A 145 5.37 2.96 4.70
N SER A 146 4.55 3.92 4.30
CA SER A 146 3.30 4.26 4.98
C SER A 146 2.30 4.77 3.96
N GLU A 147 1.09 4.23 3.93
CA GLU A 147 0.00 4.79 3.10
C GLU A 147 -0.77 5.89 3.84
N ALA A 148 -0.67 5.91 5.18
CA ALA A 148 -1.12 7.03 5.97
C ALA A 148 -0.04 8.13 5.96
N PRO A 149 -0.39 9.38 5.63
CA PRO A 149 0.55 10.49 5.66
C PRO A 149 1.19 10.67 7.04
N VAL A 150 2.44 11.14 7.06
CA VAL A 150 3.10 11.71 8.24
C VAL A 150 2.27 12.88 8.77
N SER A 151 2.10 12.94 10.09
CA SER A 151 1.43 14.05 10.79
C SER A 151 2.42 15.11 11.29
N VAL A 152 1.92 16.26 11.72
CA VAL A 152 2.75 17.28 12.41
C VAL A 152 3.44 16.70 13.66
N SER A 153 2.75 15.82 14.39
CA SER A 153 3.32 15.13 15.55
C SER A 153 4.45 14.17 15.18
N ASP A 154 4.34 13.51 14.02
CA ASP A 154 5.39 12.63 13.51
C ASP A 154 6.65 13.42 13.14
N LEU A 155 6.49 14.60 12.51
CA LEU A 155 7.63 15.48 12.18
C LEU A 155 8.28 16.09 13.42
N SER A 156 7.46 16.49 14.41
CA SER A 156 7.97 17.00 15.68
C SER A 156 8.83 15.94 16.38
N ALA A 157 8.35 14.69 16.41
CA ALA A 157 9.13 13.57 16.92
C ALA A 157 10.38 13.30 16.07
N TYR A 158 10.27 13.30 14.73
CA TYR A 158 11.41 13.11 13.83
C TYR A 158 12.53 14.12 14.11
N ASN A 159 12.19 15.41 14.25
CA ASN A 159 13.17 16.46 14.55
C ASN A 159 13.78 16.30 15.96
N ALA A 160 13.02 15.81 16.93
CA ALA A 160 13.54 15.54 18.27
C ALA A 160 14.50 14.33 18.31
N THR A 161 14.27 13.30 17.48
CA THR A 161 14.99 12.02 17.60
C THR A 161 15.86 11.66 16.40
N ALA A 162 15.35 11.69 15.17
CA ALA A 162 16.13 11.32 13.98
C ALA A 162 17.01 12.48 13.50
N ASN A 163 16.46 13.68 13.39
CA ASN A 163 17.19 14.88 12.96
C ASN A 163 17.64 15.74 14.15
N ASN A 164 18.40 15.12 15.05
CA ASN A 164 19.01 15.82 16.18
C ASN A 164 20.54 15.81 16.08
N ALA A 165 21.21 16.47 17.03
CA ALA A 165 22.67 16.58 17.09
C ALA A 165 23.44 15.24 17.06
N THR A 166 22.80 14.14 17.48
CA THR A 166 23.42 12.81 17.55
C THR A 166 23.23 12.00 16.26
N ASN A 167 22.00 11.97 15.74
CA ASN A 167 21.62 11.09 14.65
C ASN A 167 21.76 11.76 13.27
N LYS A 168 21.64 13.10 13.21
CA LYS A 168 21.94 13.92 12.04
C LYS A 168 21.31 13.42 10.73
N ALA A 169 20.05 12.95 10.79
CA ALA A 169 19.34 12.40 9.64
C ALA A 169 18.93 13.45 8.58
N GLY A 170 19.11 14.75 8.88
CA GLY A 170 18.75 15.86 8.01
C GLY A 170 17.23 15.98 7.80
N PRO A 171 16.77 16.86 6.89
CA PRO A 171 15.35 17.01 6.60
C PRO A 171 14.63 15.68 6.30
N ALA A 172 13.39 15.58 6.78
CA ALA A 172 12.52 14.43 6.54
C ALA A 172 12.09 14.36 5.06
N ILE A 173 12.18 13.17 4.44
CA ILE A 173 11.65 12.92 3.10
C ILE A 173 10.38 12.07 3.23
N GLN A 174 9.27 12.57 2.68
CA GLN A 174 8.04 11.81 2.43
C GLN A 174 7.65 12.02 0.97
N VAL A 175 7.61 10.95 0.17
CA VAL A 175 7.21 11.01 -1.23
C VAL A 175 6.35 9.82 -1.63
N PRO A 176 5.32 9.98 -2.49
CA PRO A 176 4.61 8.82 -3.01
C PRO A 176 5.59 7.96 -3.83
N PHE A 177 5.65 6.67 -3.53
CA PHE A 177 6.57 5.74 -4.18
C PHE A 177 5.84 4.64 -4.92
N TYR A 178 4.75 4.14 -4.34
CA TYR A 178 3.79 3.26 -5.01
C TYR A 178 2.42 3.92 -5.02
N VAL A 179 1.67 3.70 -6.10
CA VAL A 179 0.25 4.03 -6.21
C VAL A 179 -0.53 2.72 -6.15
N ILE A 180 -1.40 2.62 -5.15
CA ILE A 180 -1.99 1.36 -4.73
C ILE A 180 -3.52 1.42 -4.79
N PRO A 181 -4.18 0.49 -5.50
CA PRO A 181 -5.60 0.27 -5.30
C PRO A 181 -5.82 -0.64 -4.08
N ILE A 182 -6.84 -0.33 -3.27
CA ILE A 182 -7.31 -1.21 -2.19
C ILE A 182 -8.44 -2.09 -2.74
N ALA A 183 -8.13 -3.35 -2.99
CA ALA A 183 -9.09 -4.31 -3.50
C ALA A 183 -10.18 -4.62 -2.46
N PHE A 184 -11.45 -4.62 -2.90
CA PHE A 184 -12.52 -5.31 -2.20
C PHE A 184 -12.44 -6.80 -2.53
N ALA A 185 -11.72 -7.53 -1.69
CA ALA A 185 -11.37 -8.92 -1.92
C ALA A 185 -12.38 -9.86 -1.29
N TYR A 186 -12.73 -10.92 -2.00
CA TYR A 186 -13.64 -11.96 -1.53
C TYR A 186 -13.14 -13.34 -1.93
N ASN A 187 -13.56 -14.35 -1.17
CA ASN A 187 -13.36 -15.74 -1.55
C ASN A 187 -14.39 -16.11 -2.64
N PRO A 188 -13.99 -16.62 -3.81
CA PRO A 188 -14.95 -17.07 -4.81
C PRO A 188 -15.87 -18.21 -4.33
N VAL A 189 -15.48 -18.93 -3.27
CA VAL A 189 -16.28 -19.95 -2.59
C VAL A 189 -17.01 -19.29 -1.41
N TYR A 190 -18.34 -19.20 -1.51
CA TYR A 190 -19.18 -18.62 -0.45
C TYR A 190 -19.72 -19.65 0.54
N GLY A 191 -19.42 -20.93 0.36
CA GLY A 191 -19.80 -21.99 1.30
C GLY A 191 -19.44 -23.38 0.82
N GLN A 192 -19.80 -24.38 1.61
CA GLN A 192 -19.61 -25.79 1.34
C GLN A 192 -20.91 -26.56 1.57
N ASN A 193 -21.16 -27.54 0.72
CA ASN A 193 -22.33 -28.40 0.80
C ASN A 193 -21.86 -29.85 1.02
N SER A 194 -22.22 -30.43 2.16
CA SER A 194 -21.95 -31.81 2.55
C SER A 194 -23.24 -32.64 2.71
N THR A 195 -24.33 -32.28 2.01
CA THR A 195 -25.57 -33.08 2.01
C THR A 195 -25.41 -34.39 1.22
N GLY A 196 -24.40 -34.48 0.36
CA GLY A 196 -24.06 -35.68 -0.42
C GLY A 196 -22.90 -36.48 0.18
N ALA A 197 -22.41 -37.47 -0.58
CA ALA A 197 -21.30 -38.33 -0.17
C ALA A 197 -19.95 -37.60 -0.05
N ALA A 198 -19.79 -36.45 -0.72
CA ALA A 198 -18.61 -35.62 -0.68
C ALA A 198 -18.98 -34.16 -0.33
N THR A 199 -18.07 -33.47 0.34
CA THR A 199 -18.18 -32.02 0.54
C THR A 199 -17.77 -31.30 -0.75
N VAL A 200 -18.63 -30.43 -1.26
CA VAL A 200 -18.38 -29.64 -2.48
C VAL A 200 -18.44 -28.15 -2.19
N ASP A 201 -17.59 -27.38 -2.86
CA ASP A 201 -17.56 -25.92 -2.75
C ASP A 201 -18.72 -25.28 -3.52
N MET A 202 -19.39 -24.32 -2.88
CA MET A 202 -20.40 -23.46 -3.50
C MET A 202 -19.76 -22.14 -3.93
N LYS A 203 -19.79 -21.83 -5.23
CA LYS A 203 -19.08 -20.68 -5.81
C LYS A 203 -20.02 -19.58 -6.26
N PHE A 204 -19.59 -18.33 -6.14
CA PHE A 204 -20.36 -17.19 -6.63
C PHE A 204 -20.54 -17.27 -8.16
N ASN A 205 -21.80 -17.20 -8.60
CA ASN A 205 -22.16 -17.22 -10.02
C ASN A 205 -22.05 -15.83 -10.66
N VAL A 206 -20.83 -15.39 -10.87
CA VAL A 206 -20.52 -14.08 -11.47
C VAL A 206 -20.68 -14.17 -13.00
N LYS A 207 -21.75 -13.59 -13.54
CA LYS A 207 -22.07 -13.62 -14.99
C LYS A 207 -21.06 -12.90 -15.87
N VAL A 208 -20.45 -11.83 -15.37
CA VAL A 208 -19.46 -11.05 -16.13
C VAL A 208 -18.13 -11.05 -15.37
N PRO A 209 -17.37 -12.16 -15.44
CA PRO A 209 -16.03 -12.18 -14.87
C PRO A 209 -15.19 -11.06 -15.45
N ALA A 210 -14.35 -10.46 -14.61
CA ALA A 210 -13.41 -9.43 -14.99
C ALA A 210 -11.99 -9.96 -14.85
N SER A 211 -11.14 -9.53 -15.78
CA SER A 211 -9.74 -9.93 -15.81
C SER A 211 -8.83 -8.76 -15.53
N ILE A 212 -7.71 -9.05 -14.88
CA ILE A 212 -6.56 -8.15 -14.83
C ILE A 212 -5.47 -8.84 -15.62
N ASN A 213 -4.87 -8.12 -16.57
CA ASN A 213 -3.78 -8.63 -17.41
C ASN A 213 -4.10 -10.00 -18.08
N GLY A 214 -5.33 -10.15 -18.56
CA GLY A 214 -5.80 -11.38 -19.23
C GLY A 214 -6.20 -12.53 -18.30
N VAL A 215 -5.96 -12.42 -16.99
CA VAL A 215 -6.29 -13.48 -16.01
C VAL A 215 -7.56 -13.11 -15.25
N VAL A 216 -8.53 -14.03 -15.22
CA VAL A 216 -9.77 -13.87 -14.46
C VAL A 216 -9.45 -13.65 -12.99
N SER A 217 -9.84 -12.48 -12.47
CA SER A 217 -9.45 -12.00 -11.15
C SER A 217 -10.65 -11.58 -10.30
N GLY A 218 -11.85 -12.03 -10.66
CA GLY A 218 -13.10 -11.66 -10.01
C GLY A 218 -14.10 -11.05 -10.98
N GLY A 219 -14.66 -9.90 -10.61
CA GLY A 219 -15.65 -9.20 -11.45
C GLY A 219 -17.04 -9.08 -10.86
N LEU A 220 -17.23 -9.45 -9.60
CA LEU A 220 -18.43 -9.07 -8.84
C LEU A 220 -18.58 -7.54 -8.91
N ARG A 221 -19.68 -7.06 -9.47
CA ARG A 221 -19.90 -5.63 -9.70
C ARG A 221 -20.45 -4.97 -8.45
N LEU A 222 -19.76 -3.94 -7.98
CA LEU A 222 -20.20 -3.07 -6.89
C LEU A 222 -20.17 -1.62 -7.35
N ASN A 223 -21.32 -0.95 -7.29
CA ASN A 223 -21.38 0.51 -7.47
C ASN A 223 -21.14 1.21 -6.14
N ARG A 224 -21.05 2.55 -6.15
CA ARG A 224 -20.80 3.34 -4.94
C ARG A 224 -21.79 3.06 -3.82
N SER A 225 -23.07 3.04 -4.14
CA SER A 225 -24.10 2.74 -3.14
C SER A 225 -23.95 1.35 -2.53
N ALA A 226 -23.69 0.32 -3.32
CA ALA A 226 -23.61 -1.05 -2.82
C ALA A 226 -22.43 -1.26 -1.89
N TYR A 227 -21.21 -0.84 -2.24
CA TYR A 227 -20.08 -1.04 -1.32
C TYR A 227 -20.23 -0.16 -0.07
N CYS A 228 -20.75 1.06 -0.19
CA CYS A 228 -20.99 1.91 0.99
C CYS A 228 -21.99 1.25 1.94
N LYS A 229 -23.08 0.70 1.43
CA LYS A 229 -24.08 -0.03 2.22
C LYS A 229 -23.54 -1.31 2.82
N ILE A 230 -22.71 -2.06 2.10
CA ILE A 230 -22.05 -3.26 2.65
C ILE A 230 -21.16 -2.88 3.84
N PHE A 231 -20.23 -1.94 3.65
CA PHE A 231 -19.26 -1.59 4.71
C PHE A 231 -19.89 -0.83 5.88
N ASN A 232 -21.05 -0.20 5.70
CA ASN A 232 -21.84 0.38 6.79
C ASN A 232 -22.79 -0.63 7.47
N GLY A 233 -22.94 -1.84 6.91
CA GLY A 233 -23.79 -2.90 7.47
C GLY A 233 -25.28 -2.78 7.12
N GLU A 234 -25.63 -2.02 6.07
CA GLU A 234 -27.00 -1.95 5.54
C GLU A 234 -27.30 -3.09 4.55
N ILE A 235 -26.30 -3.54 3.78
CA ILE A 235 -26.38 -4.78 3.00
C ILE A 235 -25.55 -5.84 3.72
N THR A 236 -26.21 -6.84 4.28
CA THR A 236 -25.60 -7.86 5.16
C THR A 236 -25.61 -9.26 4.56
N ASN A 237 -26.18 -9.43 3.37
CA ASN A 237 -26.30 -10.75 2.72
C ASN A 237 -26.05 -10.65 1.21
N TRP A 238 -25.39 -11.67 0.66
CA TRP A 238 -25.09 -11.76 -0.76
C TRP A 238 -26.32 -11.96 -1.65
N ASN A 239 -27.46 -12.37 -1.09
CA ASN A 239 -28.72 -12.49 -1.82
C ASN A 239 -29.51 -11.17 -1.97
N ASP A 240 -28.95 -10.04 -1.49
CA ASP A 240 -29.58 -8.73 -1.60
C ASP A 240 -29.93 -8.38 -3.07
N ALA A 241 -31.14 -7.83 -3.26
CA ALA A 241 -31.67 -7.53 -4.58
C ALA A 241 -30.80 -6.53 -5.36
N ALA A 242 -30.18 -5.56 -4.69
CA ALA A 242 -29.30 -4.59 -5.33
C ALA A 242 -28.07 -5.28 -5.94
N LEU A 243 -27.50 -6.27 -5.23
CA LEU A 243 -26.35 -7.02 -5.73
C LEU A 243 -26.73 -7.86 -6.96
N LYS A 244 -27.91 -8.48 -6.96
CA LYS A 244 -28.45 -9.16 -8.15
C LYS A 244 -28.58 -8.19 -9.34
N THR A 245 -29.16 -7.01 -9.14
CA THR A 245 -29.32 -6.00 -10.20
C THR A 245 -27.99 -5.54 -10.77
N LEU A 246 -27.01 -5.22 -9.94
CA LEU A 246 -25.67 -4.79 -10.37
C LEU A 246 -24.93 -5.86 -11.18
N ASN A 247 -25.21 -7.12 -10.87
CA ASN A 247 -24.63 -8.27 -11.55
C ASN A 247 -25.54 -8.79 -12.68
N SER A 248 -26.17 -7.87 -13.42
CA SER A 248 -26.97 -8.16 -14.62
C SER A 248 -28.19 -9.05 -14.35
N ASN A 249 -28.85 -8.81 -13.22
CA ASN A 249 -29.97 -9.60 -12.69
C ASN A 249 -29.64 -11.09 -12.45
N GLN A 250 -28.35 -11.45 -12.40
CA GLN A 250 -27.89 -12.80 -12.10
C GLN A 250 -27.98 -13.06 -10.60
N SER A 251 -28.61 -14.18 -10.22
CA SER A 251 -28.49 -14.67 -8.85
C SER A 251 -27.06 -15.15 -8.60
N LEU A 252 -26.45 -14.71 -7.51
CA LEU A 252 -25.05 -15.05 -7.18
C LEU A 252 -24.87 -16.47 -6.62
N HIS A 253 -25.96 -17.21 -6.37
CA HIS A 253 -25.87 -18.62 -5.93
C HIS A 253 -25.19 -19.53 -6.96
N ASP A 254 -24.53 -20.56 -6.47
CA ASP A 254 -24.05 -21.69 -7.25
C ASP A 254 -25.25 -22.49 -7.77
N THR A 255 -25.42 -22.56 -9.09
CA THR A 255 -26.57 -23.26 -9.69
C THR A 255 -26.43 -24.78 -9.69
N VAL A 256 -25.26 -25.30 -9.27
CA VAL A 256 -24.95 -26.74 -9.26
C VAL A 256 -24.96 -27.26 -7.83
N ASN A 257 -24.26 -26.57 -6.92
CA ASN A 257 -24.03 -27.06 -5.55
C ASN A 257 -24.94 -26.41 -4.50
N ASP A 258 -25.82 -25.50 -4.91
CA ASP A 258 -26.79 -24.82 -4.06
C ASP A 258 -28.18 -24.79 -4.74
N THR A 259 -29.23 -24.51 -3.97
CA THR A 259 -30.59 -24.40 -4.48
C THR A 259 -31.07 -22.96 -4.44
N LEU A 260 -31.84 -22.56 -5.46
CA LEU A 260 -32.45 -21.24 -5.49
C LEU A 260 -33.38 -21.00 -4.29
N ALA A 261 -34.05 -22.05 -3.80
CA ALA A 261 -34.93 -21.97 -2.63
C ALA A 261 -34.15 -21.59 -1.36
N ARG A 262 -33.04 -22.29 -1.06
CA ARG A 262 -32.18 -21.96 0.08
C ARG A 262 -31.57 -20.57 -0.07
N TRP A 263 -31.04 -20.25 -1.25
CA TRP A 263 -30.47 -18.94 -1.51
C TRP A 263 -31.46 -17.79 -1.32
N THR A 264 -32.71 -17.97 -1.74
CA THR A 264 -33.74 -16.94 -1.57
C THR A 264 -34.14 -16.78 -0.11
N ALA A 265 -34.22 -17.88 0.65
CA ALA A 265 -34.60 -17.87 2.05
C ALA A 265 -33.49 -17.32 2.98
N GLU A 266 -32.24 -17.71 2.73
CA GLU A 266 -31.12 -17.47 3.65
C GLU A 266 -29.93 -16.77 2.99
N GLY A 267 -29.65 -17.06 1.72
CA GLY A 267 -28.52 -16.47 0.99
C GLY A 267 -27.16 -16.89 1.53
N ALA A 268 -26.21 -15.95 1.59
CA ALA A 268 -24.93 -16.13 2.25
C ALA A 268 -24.61 -14.84 3.03
N PRO A 269 -24.45 -14.89 4.37
CA PRO A 269 -24.14 -13.70 5.15
C PRO A 269 -22.82 -13.07 4.71
N ILE A 270 -22.81 -11.75 4.56
CA ILE A 270 -21.60 -10.97 4.31
C ILE A 270 -20.86 -10.82 5.63
N ARG A 271 -19.60 -11.26 5.65
CA ARG A 271 -18.73 -11.13 6.82
C ARG A 271 -17.55 -10.25 6.49
N LEU A 272 -17.46 -9.11 7.15
CA LEU A 272 -16.42 -8.15 6.86
C LEU A 272 -15.12 -8.52 7.58
N ILE A 273 -14.02 -8.46 6.83
CA ILE A 273 -12.67 -8.63 7.36
C ILE A 273 -11.94 -7.30 7.23
N GLY A 274 -11.34 -6.85 8.32
CA GLY A 274 -10.58 -5.60 8.40
C GLY A 274 -9.31 -5.71 9.21
N ARG A 275 -8.63 -4.59 9.41
CA ARG A 275 -7.28 -4.54 10.01
C ARG A 275 -7.32 -4.28 11.51
N ALA A 276 -6.57 -5.08 12.26
CA ALA A 276 -6.37 -4.91 13.70
C ALA A 276 -5.31 -3.84 14.05
N ASP A 277 -4.39 -3.59 13.13
CA ASP A 277 -3.22 -2.72 13.30
C ASP A 277 -3.43 -1.29 12.83
N ARG A 278 -2.51 -0.39 13.22
CA ARG A 278 -2.43 0.96 12.67
C ARG A 278 -1.98 0.90 11.20
N SER A 279 -2.95 0.74 10.32
CA SER A 279 -2.75 0.44 8.91
C SER A 279 -3.00 1.66 8.03
N GLY A 280 -2.05 2.01 7.17
CA GLY A 280 -2.30 2.99 6.12
C GLY A 280 -3.26 2.44 5.04
N GLY A 281 -3.33 1.12 4.84
CA GLY A 281 -4.38 0.51 4.02
C GLY A 281 -5.79 0.80 4.56
N SER A 282 -5.96 0.80 5.90
CA SER A 282 -7.19 1.31 6.52
C SER A 282 -7.37 2.81 6.31
N ASP A 283 -6.31 3.62 6.34
CA ASP A 283 -6.41 5.06 6.05
C ASP A 283 -6.96 5.29 4.64
N VAL A 284 -6.39 4.64 3.62
CA VAL A 284 -6.86 4.76 2.23
C VAL A 284 -8.32 4.29 2.10
N PHE A 285 -8.68 3.16 2.72
CA PHE A 285 -10.04 2.64 2.71
C PHE A 285 -11.03 3.61 3.38
N THR A 286 -10.78 4.02 4.62
CA THR A 286 -11.67 4.87 5.41
C THR A 286 -11.76 6.28 4.82
N ARG A 287 -10.67 6.82 4.29
CA ARG A 287 -10.65 8.09 3.52
C ARG A 287 -11.57 8.03 2.32
N ALA A 288 -11.53 6.93 1.57
CA ALA A 288 -12.43 6.73 0.43
C ALA A 288 -13.89 6.57 0.87
N MET A 289 -14.16 5.84 1.96
CA MET A 289 -15.53 5.69 2.49
C MET A 289 -16.08 7.04 2.97
N ALA A 290 -15.30 7.80 3.75
CA ALA A 290 -15.69 9.13 4.23
C ALA A 290 -15.98 10.09 3.08
N ALA A 291 -15.15 10.11 2.04
CA ALA A 291 -15.33 11.00 0.90
C ALA A 291 -16.50 10.61 -0.03
N GLN A 292 -16.98 9.35 0.02
CA GLN A 292 -17.87 8.82 -1.02
C GLN A 292 -19.22 8.32 -0.50
N CYS A 293 -19.38 8.04 0.79
CA CYS A 293 -20.53 7.29 1.29
C CYS A 293 -21.68 8.11 1.87
N ASP A 294 -21.47 9.37 2.26
CA ASP A 294 -22.48 10.19 2.97
C ASP A 294 -23.85 10.25 2.28
N THR A 295 -23.90 10.19 0.94
CA THR A 295 -25.16 10.28 0.18
C THR A 295 -25.85 8.94 -0.06
N PHE A 296 -25.26 7.82 0.36
CA PHE A 296 -25.72 6.47 0.02
C PHE A 296 -26.21 5.63 1.19
N VAL A 297 -25.93 6.06 2.41
CA VAL A 297 -26.25 5.36 3.66
C VAL A 297 -26.99 6.29 4.61
N ALA A 298 -27.79 5.73 5.51
CA ALA A 298 -28.55 6.52 6.48
C ALA A 298 -27.64 7.20 7.51
N THR A 299 -26.55 6.55 7.88
CA THR A 299 -25.50 7.11 8.74
C THR A 299 -24.17 6.55 8.30
N ASN A 300 -23.30 7.42 7.81
CA ASN A 300 -21.95 7.02 7.45
C ASN A 300 -21.12 6.82 8.72
N LYS A 301 -20.72 5.56 8.96
CA LYS A 301 -19.86 5.17 10.07
C LYS A 301 -18.42 5.63 9.87
N PHE A 302 -18.05 6.03 8.65
CA PHE A 302 -16.72 6.51 8.28
C PHE A 302 -16.77 8.03 8.09
N ASP A 303 -16.46 8.79 9.14
CA ASP A 303 -16.49 10.26 9.15
C ASP A 303 -15.17 10.92 8.72
N ARG A 304 -14.06 10.15 8.71
CA ARG A 304 -12.72 10.65 8.36
C ARG A 304 -11.77 9.55 7.88
N ALA A 305 -10.64 9.99 7.35
CA ALA A 305 -9.49 9.12 7.13
C ALA A 305 -8.85 8.72 8.47
N ALA A 306 -8.66 7.43 8.68
CA ALA A 306 -7.97 6.93 9.86
C ALA A 306 -7.29 5.59 9.61
N GLU A 307 -6.21 5.35 10.34
CA GLU A 307 -5.49 4.07 10.31
C GLU A 307 -6.26 2.91 10.96
N LEU A 308 -7.43 3.19 11.53
CA LEU A 308 -8.27 2.29 12.32
C LEU A 308 -9.74 2.42 11.91
N LEU A 309 -10.46 1.31 12.01
CA LEU A 309 -11.89 1.22 11.74
C LEU A 309 -12.71 2.01 12.78
N PRO A 310 -14.00 2.31 12.47
CA PRO A 310 -14.87 3.03 13.40
C PRO A 310 -15.00 2.30 14.74
N PHE A 311 -14.93 3.05 15.84
CA PHE A 311 -14.85 2.50 17.17
C PHE A 311 -15.60 3.37 18.18
N ASP A 312 -16.30 2.72 19.11
CA ASP A 312 -16.93 3.36 20.26
C ASP A 312 -16.15 3.00 21.52
N ASN A 313 -15.71 4.01 22.26
CA ASN A 313 -14.90 3.80 23.46
C ASN A 313 -15.70 3.32 24.67
N THR A 314 -17.03 3.32 24.61
CA THR A 314 -17.92 2.86 25.69
C THR A 314 -18.21 1.35 25.62
N SER A 315 -18.26 0.78 24.41
CA SER A 315 -18.50 -0.65 24.13
C SER A 315 -17.24 -1.38 23.63
N ALA A 316 -16.09 -0.80 23.95
CA ALA A 316 -14.77 -1.17 23.47
C ALA A 316 -14.38 -2.64 23.71
N ILE A 317 -13.79 -3.26 22.67
CA ILE A 317 -13.07 -4.53 22.77
C ILE A 317 -11.58 -4.22 22.89
N ASP A 318 -10.94 -4.64 23.97
CA ASP A 318 -9.49 -4.46 24.19
C ASP A 318 -8.69 -5.56 23.49
N ILE A 319 -8.25 -5.38 22.25
CA ILE A 319 -7.50 -6.43 21.53
C ILE A 319 -5.97 -6.36 21.72
N ARG A 320 -5.47 -5.63 22.72
CA ARG A 320 -4.02 -5.38 22.89
C ARG A 320 -3.18 -6.63 23.15
N ARG A 321 -3.75 -7.69 23.72
CA ARG A 321 -3.03 -8.98 23.88
C ARG A 321 -2.63 -9.61 22.54
N LEU A 322 -3.42 -9.42 21.46
CA LEU A 322 -3.02 -9.84 20.12
C LEU A 322 -2.09 -8.79 19.49
N ARG A 323 -2.47 -7.51 19.63
CA ARG A 323 -1.78 -6.39 18.98
C ARG A 323 -1.54 -5.25 19.95
N PRO A 324 -0.38 -5.20 20.63
CA PRO A 324 -0.11 -4.15 21.63
C PRO A 324 -0.14 -2.72 21.08
N ASP A 325 0.11 -2.56 19.77
CA ASP A 325 0.08 -1.28 19.06
C ASP A 325 -1.32 -0.86 18.58
N THR A 326 -2.32 -1.73 18.75
CA THR A 326 -3.71 -1.40 18.44
C THR A 326 -4.24 -0.33 19.39
N ARG A 327 -5.21 0.48 18.92
CA ARG A 327 -5.95 1.41 19.78
C ARG A 327 -7.34 0.96 20.14
N TYR A 328 -7.78 -0.23 19.72
CA TYR A 328 -9.08 -0.76 20.10
C TYR A 328 -9.01 -1.27 21.55
N PHE A 329 -9.33 -0.41 22.52
CA PHE A 329 -9.48 -0.73 23.95
C PHE A 329 -10.27 0.37 24.70
N PRO A 330 -10.89 0.06 25.86
CA PRO A 330 -11.62 1.05 26.65
C PRO A 330 -10.76 2.25 27.05
N ALA A 331 -11.33 3.45 27.08
CA ALA A 331 -10.61 4.71 27.37
C ALA A 331 -9.52 5.11 26.34
N SER A 332 -9.49 4.50 25.16
CA SER A 332 -8.74 5.02 24.04
C SER A 332 -9.28 6.41 23.64
N ALA A 333 -8.40 7.42 23.55
CA ALA A 333 -8.78 8.76 23.15
C ALA A 333 -9.43 8.75 21.75
N THR A 334 -10.52 9.51 21.58
CA THR A 334 -11.40 9.51 20.39
C THR A 334 -10.75 10.03 19.09
N THR A 335 -9.45 10.32 19.08
CA THR A 335 -8.81 11.13 18.04
C THR A 335 -8.14 10.37 16.90
N ASN A 336 -8.32 9.05 16.77
CA ASN A 336 -7.60 8.26 15.75
C ASN A 336 -8.43 7.13 15.10
N PHE A 337 -9.75 7.21 15.17
CA PHE A 337 -10.66 6.26 14.52
C PHE A 337 -11.36 6.94 13.36
N SER A 338 -11.83 6.14 12.41
CA SER A 338 -12.57 6.63 11.24
C SER A 338 -14.03 7.00 11.55
N GLY A 339 -14.46 6.84 12.80
CA GLY A 339 -15.79 7.23 13.26
C GLY A 339 -16.03 6.76 14.69
N THR A 340 -17.15 7.17 15.28
CA THR A 340 -17.49 6.94 16.70
C THR A 340 -18.39 5.73 16.95
N VAL A 341 -18.79 5.02 15.88
CA VAL A 341 -19.70 3.87 15.98
C VAL A 341 -18.89 2.58 16.03
N GLN A 342 -19.21 1.70 16.99
CA GLN A 342 -18.56 0.40 17.09
C GLN A 342 -18.77 -0.43 15.83
N SER A 343 -17.68 -0.72 15.13
CA SER A 343 -17.70 -1.56 13.93
C SER A 343 -17.01 -2.91 14.12
N LEU A 344 -16.31 -3.16 15.23
CA LEU A 344 -15.63 -4.45 15.44
C LEU A 344 -16.57 -5.46 16.06
N GLY A 345 -16.68 -6.63 15.44
CA GLY A 345 -17.54 -7.73 15.87
C GLY A 345 -16.89 -8.70 16.85
N GLY A 346 -15.92 -8.27 17.66
CA GLY A 346 -15.30 -9.10 18.71
C GLY A 346 -14.44 -10.28 18.24
N LEU A 347 -14.41 -10.53 16.93
CA LEU A 347 -13.72 -11.66 16.32
C LEU A 347 -12.34 -11.25 15.82
N VAL A 348 -11.38 -12.15 16.02
CA VAL A 348 -9.99 -11.99 15.62
C VAL A 348 -9.58 -13.20 14.78
N TYR A 349 -8.85 -12.96 13.70
CA TYR A 349 -8.13 -14.01 12.98
C TYR A 349 -6.70 -14.16 13.50
N ASP A 350 -6.37 -15.37 13.95
CA ASP A 350 -5.01 -15.76 14.31
C ASP A 350 -4.41 -16.61 13.19
N ARG A 351 -3.48 -15.99 12.44
CA ARG A 351 -2.78 -16.62 11.32
C ARG A 351 -2.03 -17.90 11.71
N VAL A 352 -1.46 -17.97 12.91
CA VAL A 352 -0.59 -19.12 13.25
C VAL A 352 -1.39 -20.37 13.52
N THR A 353 -2.59 -20.22 14.10
CA THR A 353 -3.50 -21.35 14.28
C THR A 353 -4.48 -21.51 13.11
N ASP A 354 -4.48 -20.57 12.15
CA ASP A 354 -5.44 -20.46 11.05
C ASP A 354 -6.90 -20.52 11.53
N ASN A 355 -7.21 -19.77 12.58
CA ASN A 355 -8.53 -19.78 13.20
C ASN A 355 -9.11 -18.38 13.38
N ILE A 356 -10.44 -18.29 13.36
CA ILE A 356 -11.19 -17.13 13.87
C ILE A 356 -11.75 -17.51 15.24
N CYS A 357 -11.46 -16.67 16.23
CA CYS A 357 -11.94 -16.84 17.60
C CYS A 357 -12.48 -15.53 18.15
N LEU A 358 -13.28 -15.62 19.21
CA LEU A 358 -13.63 -14.45 20.01
C LEU A 358 -12.38 -13.91 20.68
N TRP A 359 -12.37 -12.60 20.91
CA TRP A 359 -11.30 -11.96 21.67
C TRP A 359 -11.05 -12.61 23.04
N SER A 360 -12.12 -13.00 23.75
CA SER A 360 -12.02 -13.68 25.04
C SER A 360 -11.31 -15.03 24.98
N GLU A 361 -11.18 -15.60 23.79
CA GLU A 361 -10.56 -16.89 23.51
C GLU A 361 -9.08 -16.74 23.09
N VAL A 362 -8.52 -15.52 23.15
CA VAL A 362 -7.09 -15.26 22.89
C VAL A 362 -6.28 -15.40 24.18
N ASN A 363 -5.32 -16.32 24.16
CA ASN A 363 -4.41 -16.56 25.27
C ASN A 363 -3.46 -15.37 25.45
N ALA A 364 -3.44 -14.80 26.65
CA ALA A 364 -2.68 -13.59 26.96
C ALA A 364 -1.16 -13.78 26.89
N THR A 365 -0.67 -15.00 27.10
CA THR A 365 0.75 -15.31 27.10
C THR A 365 1.28 -15.54 25.69
N THR A 366 0.52 -16.27 24.87
CA THR A 366 0.95 -16.66 23.52
C THR A 366 0.47 -15.71 22.43
N ALA A 367 -0.53 -14.88 22.72
CA ALA A 367 -1.23 -14.05 21.75
C ALA A 367 -1.86 -14.89 20.61
N ARG A 368 -2.40 -16.07 20.94
CA ARG A 368 -3.01 -17.03 19.99
C ARG A 368 -4.44 -17.39 20.37
N CYS A 369 -5.23 -17.79 19.39
CA CYS A 369 -6.52 -18.42 19.64
C CYS A 369 -6.31 -19.73 20.41
N ASP A 370 -7.01 -19.87 21.54
CA ASP A 370 -6.86 -20.99 22.46
C ASP A 370 -8.25 -21.54 22.82
N ALA A 371 -8.57 -22.71 22.28
CA ALA A 371 -9.87 -23.35 22.46
C ALA A 371 -10.15 -23.69 23.93
N THR A 372 -9.13 -23.80 24.80
CA THR A 372 -9.33 -24.05 26.24
C THR A 372 -9.98 -22.86 26.95
N LEU A 373 -9.92 -21.67 26.35
CA LEU A 373 -10.58 -20.46 26.84
C LEU A 373 -12.01 -20.32 26.29
N ALA A 374 -12.40 -21.13 25.31
CA ALA A 374 -13.73 -21.11 24.72
C ALA A 374 -14.74 -21.87 25.60
N PRO A 375 -15.98 -21.36 25.76
CA PRO A 375 -17.04 -22.09 26.44
C PRO A 375 -17.26 -23.47 25.78
N GLY A 376 -17.07 -24.55 26.55
CA GLY A 376 -17.22 -25.92 26.03
C GLY A 376 -16.07 -26.41 25.15
N GLY A 377 -14.94 -25.70 25.08
CA GLY A 377 -13.75 -26.13 24.34
C GLY A 377 -13.85 -25.97 22.82
N VAL A 378 -14.87 -25.26 22.32
CA VAL A 378 -15.12 -25.06 20.88
C VAL A 378 -15.31 -23.57 20.60
N PHE A 379 -14.57 -23.04 19.63
CA PHE A 379 -14.71 -21.66 19.19
C PHE A 379 -16.15 -21.40 18.72
N THR A 380 -16.88 -20.63 19.51
CA THR A 380 -18.33 -20.49 19.33
C THR A 380 -18.69 -19.75 18.05
N ASN A 381 -17.77 -18.93 17.50
CA ASN A 381 -17.94 -18.09 16.30
C ASN A 381 -19.29 -17.35 16.25
N ALA A 382 -19.93 -17.20 17.41
CA ALA A 382 -21.27 -16.67 17.51
C ALA A 382 -21.18 -15.18 17.19
N PRO A 383 -22.09 -14.64 16.37
CA PRO A 383 -22.07 -13.24 16.00
C PRO A 383 -22.16 -12.38 17.26
N THR A 384 -21.07 -11.71 17.63
CA THR A 384 -21.11 -10.64 18.62
C THR A 384 -21.46 -9.33 17.93
N ALA A 385 -21.93 -8.34 18.70
CA ALA A 385 -22.26 -7.03 18.17
C ALA A 385 -21.07 -6.42 17.42
N GLY A 386 -21.26 -6.05 16.15
CA GLY A 386 -20.25 -5.42 15.29
C GLY A 386 -20.20 -6.01 13.88
N LEU A 387 -19.37 -5.45 13.01
CA LEU A 387 -19.34 -5.75 11.57
C LEU A 387 -18.08 -6.50 11.14
N PHE A 388 -16.92 -6.05 11.62
CA PHE A 388 -15.62 -6.53 11.17
C PHE A 388 -15.05 -7.59 12.12
N THR A 389 -14.67 -8.73 11.55
CA THR A 389 -13.58 -9.55 12.09
C THR A 389 -12.26 -8.86 11.76
N VAL A 390 -11.35 -8.77 12.72
CA VAL A 390 -10.06 -8.12 12.50
C VAL A 390 -8.94 -9.12 12.34
N ALA A 391 -8.01 -8.82 11.45
CA ALA A 391 -6.81 -9.60 11.22
C ALA A 391 -5.58 -8.71 11.23
N ASP A 392 -4.44 -9.33 11.53
CA ASP A 392 -3.16 -8.67 11.47
C ASP A 392 -2.68 -8.50 10.01
N GLY A 393 -2.50 -7.25 9.56
CA GLY A 393 -1.75 -6.99 8.34
C GLY A 393 -2.54 -7.34 7.08
N SER A 394 -2.02 -6.94 5.91
CA SER A 394 -2.68 -7.23 4.63
C SER A 394 -2.70 -8.73 4.33
N SER A 395 -1.61 -9.45 4.64
CA SER A 395 -1.56 -10.91 4.48
C SER A 395 -2.57 -11.63 5.39
N GLY A 396 -2.78 -11.14 6.62
CA GLY A 396 -3.71 -11.79 7.55
C GLY A 396 -5.15 -11.50 7.19
N VAL A 397 -5.45 -10.30 6.68
CA VAL A 397 -6.76 -10.05 6.07
C VAL A 397 -6.98 -10.97 4.87
N ALA A 398 -5.99 -11.13 4.00
CA ALA A 398 -6.11 -12.00 2.84
C ALA A 398 -6.39 -13.46 3.25
N GLU A 399 -5.58 -14.02 4.14
CA GLU A 399 -5.76 -15.38 4.66
C GLU A 399 -7.08 -15.54 5.43
N ALA A 400 -7.50 -14.55 6.22
CA ALA A 400 -8.78 -14.57 6.92
C ALA A 400 -9.98 -14.63 5.95
N ILE A 401 -9.88 -14.01 4.77
CA ILE A 401 -10.88 -14.11 3.71
C ILE A 401 -10.80 -15.49 3.04
N GLU A 402 -9.60 -15.98 2.74
CA GLU A 402 -9.39 -17.28 2.07
C GLU A 402 -9.77 -18.48 2.95
N THR A 403 -9.54 -18.40 4.27
CA THR A 403 -9.68 -19.54 5.17
C THR A 403 -11.09 -20.14 5.12
N THR A 404 -11.13 -21.45 4.92
CA THR A 404 -12.33 -22.29 4.86
C THR A 404 -12.46 -23.19 6.09
N VAL A 405 -11.63 -22.97 7.12
CA VAL A 405 -11.62 -23.80 8.33
C VAL A 405 -13.02 -23.81 8.96
N ASN A 406 -13.48 -25.01 9.33
CA ASN A 406 -14.87 -25.32 9.66
C ASN A 406 -15.48 -24.47 10.79
N ASN A 407 -14.70 -24.07 11.79
CA ASN A 407 -15.16 -23.17 12.86
C ASN A 407 -15.44 -21.76 12.31
N THR A 408 -14.72 -21.34 11.28
CA THR A 408 -14.92 -20.06 10.61
C THR A 408 -16.11 -20.08 9.65
N LEU A 409 -16.94 -21.12 9.59
CA LEU A 409 -18.12 -21.17 8.74
C LEU A 409 -19.40 -21.01 9.54
N ILE A 410 -20.41 -20.36 8.96
CA ILE A 410 -21.74 -20.25 9.57
C ILE A 410 -22.58 -21.46 9.16
N ASN A 411 -23.19 -22.14 10.11
CA ASN A 411 -24.14 -23.22 9.81
C ASN A 411 -25.38 -22.64 9.12
N SER A 412 -25.73 -23.23 7.98
CA SER A 412 -27.00 -22.93 7.32
C SER A 412 -28.16 -23.57 8.08
N THR A 413 -29.37 -23.04 7.90
CA THR A 413 -30.60 -23.75 8.30
C THR A 413 -30.75 -25.11 7.60
N THR A 414 -30.11 -25.29 6.44
CA THR A 414 -30.04 -26.58 5.76
C THR A 414 -28.88 -27.41 6.33
N ALA A 415 -29.21 -28.54 6.94
CA ALA A 415 -28.22 -29.45 7.51
C ALA A 415 -27.17 -29.86 6.47
N GLY A 416 -25.89 -29.84 6.87
CA GLY A 416 -24.77 -30.16 5.98
C GLY A 416 -24.31 -28.98 5.10
N ILE A 417 -24.93 -27.80 5.18
CA ILE A 417 -24.44 -26.61 4.48
C ILE A 417 -23.75 -25.66 5.46
N LYS A 418 -22.58 -25.16 5.04
CA LYS A 418 -21.76 -24.20 5.79
C LYS A 418 -21.42 -22.99 4.90
N LEU A 419 -21.46 -21.77 5.43
CA LEU A 419 -21.36 -20.53 4.67
C LEU A 419 -20.10 -19.72 5.03
N ASN A 420 -19.45 -19.18 3.99
CA ASN A 420 -18.19 -18.42 3.99
C ASN A 420 -18.27 -17.13 3.16
N GLY A 421 -19.32 -16.32 3.32
CA GLY A 421 -19.52 -15.08 2.54
C GLY A 421 -18.57 -13.92 2.91
N LYS A 422 -17.28 -14.17 3.12
CA LYS A 422 -16.30 -13.18 3.58
C LYS A 422 -15.93 -12.17 2.49
N LEU A 423 -15.83 -10.90 2.90
CA LEU A 423 -15.39 -9.77 2.10
C LEU A 423 -14.46 -8.90 2.95
N GLY A 424 -13.39 -8.39 2.39
CA GLY A 424 -12.55 -7.42 3.10
C GLY A 424 -11.92 -6.41 2.17
N TYR A 425 -11.16 -5.50 2.76
CA TYR A 425 -10.33 -4.54 2.03
C TYR A 425 -8.85 -4.90 2.22
N VAL A 426 -8.11 -5.04 1.13
CA VAL A 426 -6.71 -5.47 1.16
C VAL A 426 -5.94 -4.82 0.01
N GLY A 427 -4.61 -4.79 0.11
CA GLY A 427 -3.76 -4.36 -1.02
C GLY A 427 -4.02 -5.23 -2.25
N ALA A 428 -4.03 -4.61 -3.43
CA ALA A 428 -4.25 -5.35 -4.67
C ALA A 428 -3.13 -6.35 -5.01
N ASP A 429 -2.00 -6.30 -4.30
CA ASP A 429 -0.92 -7.29 -4.35
C ASP A 429 -1.33 -8.65 -3.72
N PHE A 430 -2.47 -8.71 -3.01
CA PHE A 430 -3.01 -9.94 -2.41
C PHE A 430 -4.18 -10.57 -3.18
N VAL A 431 -4.57 -10.02 -4.33
CA VAL A 431 -5.63 -10.59 -5.18
C VAL A 431 -5.06 -11.07 -6.50
N LYS A 432 -5.80 -11.91 -7.23
CA LYS A 432 -5.42 -12.28 -8.59
C LYS A 432 -5.18 -11.04 -9.46
N PRO A 433 -4.20 -11.09 -10.38
CA PRO A 433 -3.50 -12.27 -10.87
C PRO A 433 -2.11 -12.46 -10.25
N VAL A 434 -1.85 -11.82 -9.12
CA VAL A 434 -0.54 -11.91 -8.46
C VAL A 434 -0.22 -13.38 -8.17
N ALA A 435 1.00 -13.79 -8.48
CA ALA A 435 1.45 -15.16 -8.32
C ALA A 435 1.26 -15.65 -6.87
N GLY A 436 0.66 -16.82 -6.70
CA GLY A 436 0.37 -17.40 -5.38
C GLY A 436 -0.86 -16.84 -4.66
N ARG A 437 -1.65 -15.96 -5.29
CA ARG A 437 -2.89 -15.42 -4.71
C ARG A 437 -4.14 -16.08 -5.29
N ASN A 438 -5.12 -16.38 -4.43
CA ASN A 438 -6.38 -17.01 -4.85
C ASN A 438 -7.59 -16.09 -4.74
N LEU A 439 -7.51 -15.04 -3.90
CA LEU A 439 -8.56 -14.06 -3.76
C LEU A 439 -8.97 -13.39 -5.06
N PHE A 440 -10.29 -13.24 -5.21
CA PHE A 440 -10.90 -12.46 -6.27
C PHE A 440 -11.16 -11.04 -5.76
N ALA A 441 -11.18 -10.08 -6.68
CA ALA A 441 -11.56 -8.70 -6.39
C ALA A 441 -12.91 -8.36 -7.02
N ALA A 442 -13.68 -7.51 -6.34
CA ALA A 442 -14.83 -6.86 -6.93
C ALA A 442 -14.38 -5.84 -7.99
N ALA A 443 -15.13 -5.76 -9.08
CA ALA A 443 -15.03 -4.67 -10.03
C ALA A 443 -15.89 -3.52 -9.52
N VAL A 444 -15.27 -2.36 -9.28
CA VAL A 444 -15.93 -1.22 -8.63
C VAL A 444 -16.19 -0.11 -9.65
N GLN A 445 -17.33 0.57 -9.52
CA GLN A 445 -17.70 1.66 -10.42
C GLN A 445 -16.66 2.79 -10.42
N SER A 446 -16.15 3.15 -11.60
CA SER A 446 -15.22 4.27 -11.79
C SER A 446 -15.99 5.59 -11.85
N GLY A 447 -15.70 6.53 -10.95
CA GLY A 447 -16.38 7.83 -10.94
C GLY A 447 -17.90 7.69 -10.83
N THR A 448 -18.63 8.41 -11.68
CA THR A 448 -20.09 8.28 -11.89
C THR A 448 -20.44 7.50 -13.17
N SER A 449 -19.45 6.87 -13.81
CA SER A 449 -19.64 6.18 -15.09
C SER A 449 -20.41 4.85 -14.92
N ALA A 450 -20.88 4.26 -16.02
CA ALA A 450 -21.41 2.89 -16.01
C ALA A 450 -20.30 1.81 -16.03
N SER A 451 -19.03 2.21 -16.01
CA SER A 451 -17.88 1.31 -16.11
C SER A 451 -17.46 0.79 -14.74
N TYR A 452 -17.23 -0.51 -14.66
CA TYR A 452 -16.67 -1.19 -13.49
C TYR A 452 -15.24 -1.55 -13.78
N VAL A 453 -14.34 -1.19 -12.87
CA VAL A 453 -12.90 -1.35 -13.04
C VAL A 453 -12.32 -2.23 -11.94
N MET A 454 -11.33 -3.03 -12.31
CA MET A 454 -10.59 -3.89 -11.38
C MET A 454 -9.47 -3.10 -10.68
N PRO A 455 -9.04 -3.50 -9.47
CA PRO A 455 -7.94 -2.86 -8.75
C PRO A 455 -6.60 -3.22 -9.39
N SER A 456 -6.30 -2.64 -10.55
CA SER A 456 -5.06 -2.89 -11.31
C SER A 456 -4.15 -1.68 -11.29
N ALA A 457 -2.86 -1.89 -11.61
CA ALA A 457 -1.88 -0.81 -11.75
C ALA A 457 -2.35 0.25 -12.77
N LEU A 458 -2.95 -0.16 -13.89
CA LEU A 458 -3.50 0.75 -14.89
C LEU A 458 -4.57 1.67 -14.30
N ASN A 459 -5.52 1.11 -13.55
CA ASN A 459 -6.62 1.88 -12.96
C ASN A 459 -6.17 2.73 -11.77
N ALA A 460 -5.15 2.29 -11.02
CA ALA A 460 -4.52 3.08 -9.97
C ALA A 460 -3.75 4.28 -10.55
N ALA A 461 -2.97 4.06 -11.62
CA ALA A 461 -2.28 5.12 -12.34
C ALA A 461 -3.26 6.14 -12.95
N ALA A 462 -4.40 5.67 -13.48
CA ALA A 462 -5.45 6.54 -13.99
C ALA A 462 -6.10 7.41 -12.90
N ALA A 463 -6.25 6.89 -11.68
CA ALA A 463 -6.76 7.65 -10.53
C ALA A 463 -5.75 8.71 -10.05
N PHE A 464 -4.44 8.41 -10.12
CA PHE A 464 -3.37 9.30 -9.70
C PHE A 464 -3.01 10.38 -10.73
N GLY A 465 -3.14 10.07 -12.03
CA GLY A 465 -2.47 10.78 -13.12
C GLY A 465 -2.82 12.26 -13.32
N THR A 466 -3.89 12.76 -12.70
CA THR A 466 -4.32 14.17 -12.80
C THR A 466 -3.75 15.06 -11.70
N VAL A 467 -3.17 14.48 -10.63
CA VAL A 467 -2.65 15.25 -9.51
C VAL A 467 -1.22 15.70 -9.80
N LEU A 468 -0.93 17.00 -9.60
CA LEU A 468 0.41 17.58 -9.79
C LEU A 468 1.24 17.53 -8.50
N PRO A 469 2.56 17.27 -8.56
CA PRO A 469 3.45 17.33 -7.40
C PRO A 469 3.57 18.75 -6.86
N PRO A 470 4.02 18.96 -5.60
CA PRO A 470 4.23 20.29 -5.04
C PRO A 470 5.14 21.19 -5.90
N GLU A 471 4.87 22.51 -5.91
CA GLU A 471 5.58 23.52 -6.71
C GLU A 471 5.68 23.10 -8.18
N SER A 472 4.53 22.82 -8.78
CA SER A 472 4.45 22.44 -10.19
C SER A 472 3.15 22.90 -10.84
N THR A 473 3.27 23.50 -12.02
CA THR A 473 2.15 24.01 -12.82
C THR A 473 1.88 23.16 -14.07
N ALA A 474 2.64 22.07 -14.27
CA ALA A 474 2.56 21.24 -15.46
C ALA A 474 2.67 19.75 -15.13
N ALA A 475 2.01 18.90 -15.93
CA ALA A 475 2.04 17.45 -15.78
C ALA A 475 3.45 16.83 -15.93
N SER A 476 4.42 17.59 -16.47
CA SER A 476 5.83 17.21 -16.52
C SER A 476 6.51 17.14 -15.16
N GLY A 477 5.90 17.73 -14.12
CA GLY A 477 6.49 17.83 -12.78
C GLY A 477 7.59 18.90 -12.66
N ALA A 478 7.74 19.76 -13.66
CA ALA A 478 8.69 20.85 -13.64
C ALA A 478 8.44 21.74 -12.42
N TYR A 479 9.54 22.14 -11.76
CA TYR A 479 9.48 23.03 -10.61
C TYR A 479 9.00 24.43 -11.02
N SER A 480 8.13 25.03 -10.22
CA SER A 480 7.65 26.39 -10.41
C SER A 480 7.34 27.04 -9.06
N THR A 481 7.97 28.18 -8.79
CA THR A 481 7.61 29.06 -7.66
C THR A 481 6.27 29.76 -7.85
N LEU A 482 5.69 29.65 -9.05
CA LEU A 482 4.39 30.22 -9.41
C LEU A 482 3.24 29.23 -9.22
N ASP A 483 3.44 28.15 -8.46
CA ASP A 483 2.36 27.23 -8.12
C ASP A 483 1.28 27.98 -7.31
N PRO A 484 0.09 28.22 -7.88
CA PRO A 484 -0.92 29.05 -7.22
C PRO A 484 -1.67 28.30 -6.13
N ARG A 485 -1.41 26.99 -5.97
CA ARG A 485 -2.13 26.14 -5.04
C ARG A 485 -1.73 26.47 -3.61
N THR A 486 -2.74 26.64 -2.77
CA THR A 486 -2.58 26.78 -1.32
C THR A 486 -3.23 25.60 -0.62
N LEU A 487 -2.63 25.17 0.49
CA LEU A 487 -3.28 24.24 1.41
C LEU A 487 -4.08 25.06 2.42
N GLY A 488 -5.41 24.89 2.43
CA GLY A 488 -6.28 25.56 3.39
C GLY A 488 -6.18 24.92 4.78
N SER A 489 -6.53 25.68 5.83
CA SER A 489 -6.47 25.22 7.23
C SER A 489 -7.48 24.12 7.57
N VAL A 490 -8.39 23.76 6.67
CA VAL A 490 -9.61 23.02 6.98
C VAL A 490 -9.63 21.59 6.45
N ASP A 491 -8.50 20.99 6.04
CA ASP A 491 -8.55 19.61 5.58
C ASP A 491 -8.89 18.67 6.75
N PRO A 492 -10.11 18.09 6.86
CA PRO A 492 -10.43 17.17 7.93
C PRO A 492 -9.70 15.83 7.78
N TYR A 493 -8.98 15.65 6.66
CA TYR A 493 -8.28 14.42 6.27
C TYR A 493 -6.76 14.51 6.36
N LEU A 494 -6.21 15.67 6.70
CA LEU A 494 -4.83 15.84 7.15
C LEU A 494 -4.86 16.47 8.54
N ILE A 495 -4.14 15.88 9.48
CA ILE A 495 -3.88 16.47 10.81
C ILE A 495 -2.89 17.64 10.64
N ILE A 496 -3.28 18.66 9.87
CA ILE A 496 -2.71 20.00 9.91
C ILE A 496 -3.62 20.73 10.89
N ASP A 497 -3.09 21.06 12.06
CA ASP A 497 -3.83 21.75 13.11
C ASP A 497 -4.59 22.97 12.53
N PRO A 498 -5.95 22.94 12.53
CA PRO A 498 -6.75 23.95 11.85
C PRO A 498 -6.79 25.30 12.57
N VAL A 499 -6.19 25.42 13.77
CA VAL A 499 -6.50 26.52 14.68
C VAL A 499 -5.63 27.77 14.46
N THR A 500 -4.49 27.70 13.76
CA THR A 500 -3.58 28.87 13.67
C THR A 500 -2.90 29.14 12.32
N ASN A 501 -3.11 28.35 11.26
CA ASN A 501 -2.29 28.49 10.05
C ASN A 501 -3.06 29.18 8.89
N PRO A 502 -2.63 30.35 8.39
CA PRO A 502 -3.16 30.90 7.13
C PRO A 502 -2.88 29.94 5.97
N ALA A 503 -3.65 30.04 4.88
CA ALA A 503 -3.44 29.21 3.71
C ALA A 503 -1.97 29.29 3.25
N THR A 504 -1.24 28.18 3.36
CA THR A 504 0.20 28.15 3.03
C THR A 504 0.38 27.74 1.57
N PRO A 505 1.25 28.42 0.80
CA PRO A 505 1.67 27.93 -0.51
C PRO A 505 2.17 26.49 -0.42
N VAL A 506 1.78 25.67 -1.40
CA VAL A 506 2.31 24.31 -1.56
C VAL A 506 3.82 24.40 -1.79
N SER A 507 4.61 23.52 -1.17
CA SER A 507 6.07 23.56 -1.24
C SER A 507 6.70 22.18 -1.13
N ARG A 508 7.74 21.91 -1.93
CA ARG A 508 8.53 20.67 -1.90
C ARG A 508 9.39 20.55 -0.65
N ALA A 509 9.71 21.65 0.01
CA ALA A 509 10.48 21.66 1.26
C ALA A 509 9.69 21.14 2.47
N ASN A 510 8.36 21.15 2.41
CA ASN A 510 7.54 20.61 3.48
C ASN A 510 7.12 19.16 3.17
N PRO A 511 7.61 18.15 3.91
CA PRO A 511 7.24 16.74 3.68
C PRO A 511 5.74 16.47 3.78
N LEU A 512 4.97 17.26 4.54
CA LEU A 512 3.50 17.12 4.62
C LEU A 512 2.82 17.47 3.29
N HIS A 513 3.38 18.41 2.53
CA HIS A 513 2.76 18.91 1.30
C HIS A 513 2.77 17.86 0.18
N TRP A 514 3.75 16.94 0.17
CA TRP A 514 3.83 15.82 -0.77
C TRP A 514 2.65 14.84 -0.65
N ALA A 515 2.06 14.71 0.54
CA ALA A 515 0.82 13.96 0.74
C ALA A 515 -0.43 14.84 0.59
N ALA A 516 -0.39 16.08 1.12
CA ALA A 516 -1.55 16.95 1.14
C ALA A 516 -2.14 17.22 -0.25
N VAL A 517 -1.29 17.45 -1.26
CA VAL A 517 -1.77 17.72 -2.63
C VAL A 517 -2.51 16.54 -3.27
N LEU A 518 -2.33 15.30 -2.76
CA LEU A 518 -3.03 14.11 -3.24
C LEU A 518 -4.46 14.01 -2.72
N TYR A 519 -4.75 14.64 -1.58
CA TYR A 519 -6.00 14.47 -0.84
C TYR A 519 -6.79 15.76 -0.63
N ASN A 520 -6.19 16.93 -0.87
CA ASN A 520 -6.82 18.22 -0.58
C ASN A 520 -8.07 18.46 -1.46
N PRO A 521 -9.28 18.52 -0.87
CA PRO A 521 -10.53 18.74 -1.60
C PRO A 521 -10.71 20.19 -2.07
N ASN A 522 -9.97 21.14 -1.50
CA ASN A 522 -10.10 22.58 -1.76
C ASN A 522 -9.20 23.06 -2.91
N VAL A 523 -8.32 22.22 -3.46
CA VAL A 523 -7.60 22.56 -4.69
C VAL A 523 -8.47 22.16 -5.88
N PRO A 524 -8.82 23.08 -6.80
CA PRO A 524 -9.50 22.74 -8.04
C PRO A 524 -8.53 22.01 -8.99
N ILE A 525 -8.14 20.79 -8.62
CA ILE A 525 -7.61 19.76 -9.50
C ILE A 525 -8.69 18.69 -9.50
N THR A 526 -9.25 18.39 -10.66
CA THR A 526 -10.55 17.73 -10.86
C THR A 526 -10.68 16.27 -10.41
N SER A 527 -9.88 15.81 -9.44
CA SER A 527 -10.05 14.58 -8.68
C SER A 527 -8.94 14.42 -7.62
N THR A 528 -9.28 14.26 -6.34
CA THR A 528 -8.34 13.78 -5.31
C THR A 528 -8.28 12.26 -5.32
N LEU A 529 -7.26 11.65 -4.69
CA LEU A 529 -7.22 10.20 -4.50
C LEU A 529 -8.31 9.69 -3.55
N ALA A 530 -8.91 10.54 -2.71
CA ALA A 530 -9.99 10.15 -1.80
C ALA A 530 -11.31 9.84 -2.54
N SER A 531 -11.55 10.49 -3.68
CA SER A 531 -12.69 10.21 -4.56
C SER A 531 -12.31 10.51 -6.01
N PRO A 532 -11.55 9.64 -6.68
CA PRO A 532 -11.06 9.93 -8.01
C PRO A 532 -12.19 9.89 -9.04
N ALA A 533 -12.13 10.78 -10.02
CA ALA A 533 -13.13 10.86 -11.08
C ALA A 533 -12.96 9.74 -12.14
N LYS A 534 -11.75 9.18 -12.23
CA LYS A 534 -11.37 8.11 -13.16
C LYS A 534 -10.52 7.07 -12.44
N GLY A 535 -10.46 5.87 -13.00
CA GLY A 535 -9.66 4.78 -12.44
C GLY A 535 -10.34 4.10 -11.26
N TYR A 536 -9.55 3.41 -10.44
CA TYR A 536 -10.10 2.66 -9.32
C TYR A 536 -10.48 3.60 -8.16
N PRO A 537 -11.72 3.53 -7.62
CA PRO A 537 -12.25 4.55 -6.71
C PRO A 537 -11.68 4.52 -5.29
N VAL A 538 -11.01 3.43 -4.91
CA VAL A 538 -10.32 3.30 -3.61
C VAL A 538 -8.84 3.16 -3.87
N THR A 539 -8.19 4.28 -4.21
CA THR A 539 -6.77 4.35 -4.56
C THR A 539 -6.05 5.27 -3.57
N GLY A 540 -4.84 4.89 -3.18
CA GLY A 540 -3.95 5.71 -2.36
C GLY A 540 -2.53 5.69 -2.88
N ALA A 541 -1.62 6.28 -2.11
CA ALA A 541 -0.19 6.18 -2.33
C ALA A 541 0.47 5.54 -1.11
N ALA A 542 1.40 4.61 -1.31
CA ALA A 542 2.35 4.26 -0.27
C ALA A 542 3.52 5.24 -0.36
N PHE A 543 3.68 6.04 0.69
CA PHE A 543 4.75 7.00 0.82
C PHE A 543 6.02 6.29 1.28
N MET A 544 7.11 6.51 0.55
CA MET A 544 8.45 6.23 1.07
C MET A 544 8.82 7.33 2.05
N LEU A 545 9.19 6.91 3.25
CA LEU A 545 9.71 7.75 4.31
C LEU A 545 11.19 7.44 4.45
N THR A 546 12.04 8.43 4.23
CA THR A 546 13.49 8.24 4.32
C THR A 546 14.15 9.54 4.79
N TYR A 547 15.48 9.58 4.72
CA TYR A 547 16.32 10.63 5.26
C TYR A 547 17.07 11.32 4.12
N THR A 548 17.41 12.60 4.27
CA THR A 548 18.36 13.25 3.36
C THR A 548 19.80 12.83 3.68
N CYS A 549 20.08 12.51 4.95
CA CYS A 549 21.43 12.17 5.42
C CYS A 549 21.49 10.73 5.94
N PHE A 550 22.57 10.04 5.57
CA PHE A 550 22.84 8.67 5.99
C PHE A 550 24.19 8.64 6.71
N LYS A 551 24.18 8.15 7.96
CA LYS A 551 25.39 8.07 8.78
C LYS A 551 26.35 7.02 8.24
N GLY A 552 27.45 7.48 7.66
CA GLY A 552 28.72 6.76 7.54
C GLY A 552 29.76 7.39 8.47
N ALA A 553 30.66 6.62 9.06
CA ALA A 553 31.79 7.21 9.78
C ALA A 553 32.74 7.85 8.76
N ASN A 554 32.71 9.18 8.69
CA ASN A 554 33.56 10.03 7.83
C ASN A 554 33.21 9.97 6.32
N PRO A 555 32.69 11.07 5.73
CA PRO A 555 32.41 11.16 4.30
C PRO A 555 33.66 11.05 3.41
N LEU A 556 34.87 11.17 4.00
CA LEU A 556 36.16 11.06 3.30
C LEU A 556 36.77 9.66 3.32
N VAL A 557 36.09 8.65 3.88
CA VAL A 557 36.55 7.26 3.82
C VAL A 557 35.78 6.54 2.71
N PRO A 558 36.46 6.16 1.60
CA PRO A 558 35.87 5.31 0.56
C PRO A 558 35.21 4.08 1.19
N GLY A 559 33.93 3.86 0.87
CA GLY A 559 33.15 2.70 1.34
C GLY A 559 32.14 2.93 2.48
N ASN A 560 32.03 4.12 3.07
CA ASN A 560 31.13 4.34 4.23
C ASN A 560 29.75 4.96 3.93
N ASN A 561 29.43 5.24 2.65
CA ASN A 561 28.15 5.82 2.23
C ASN A 561 27.21 4.80 1.54
N ALA A 562 27.40 3.51 1.79
CA ALA A 562 26.68 2.42 1.10
C ALA A 562 25.15 2.58 1.16
N ASN A 563 24.59 2.92 2.34
CA ASN A 563 23.15 3.12 2.52
C ASN A 563 22.57 4.26 1.67
N ARG A 564 23.32 5.36 1.50
CA ARG A 564 22.93 6.49 0.64
C ARG A 564 22.77 6.01 -0.81
N PHE A 565 23.80 5.33 -1.31
CA PHE A 565 23.77 4.77 -2.67
C PHE A 565 22.65 3.74 -2.82
N GLY A 566 22.44 2.88 -1.82
CA GLY A 566 21.35 1.91 -1.83
C GLY A 566 19.98 2.58 -1.97
N ILE A 567 19.68 3.62 -1.20
CA ILE A 567 18.38 4.32 -1.27
C ILE A 567 18.17 4.97 -2.63
N VAL A 568 19.19 5.67 -3.15
CA VAL A 568 19.08 6.32 -4.45
C VAL A 568 18.98 5.28 -5.57
N GLN A 569 19.72 4.18 -5.48
CA GLN A 569 19.61 3.03 -6.38
C GLN A 569 18.18 2.49 -6.37
N PHE A 570 17.62 2.22 -5.19
CA PHE A 570 16.29 1.67 -5.04
C PHE A 570 15.23 2.57 -5.70
N MET A 571 15.29 3.87 -5.44
CA MET A 571 14.34 4.83 -6.00
C MET A 571 14.52 5.02 -7.51
N ALA A 572 15.75 5.26 -7.97
CA ALA A 572 16.04 5.54 -9.37
C ALA A 572 15.77 4.33 -10.27
N THR A 573 16.10 3.12 -9.82
CA THR A 573 15.81 1.88 -10.56
C THR A 573 14.32 1.63 -10.66
N THR A 574 13.57 1.78 -9.57
CA THR A 574 12.11 1.60 -9.58
C THR A 574 11.41 2.58 -10.54
N PHE A 575 11.91 3.82 -10.64
CA PHE A 575 11.40 4.82 -11.60
C PHE A 575 11.94 4.65 -13.03
N GLY A 576 12.77 3.63 -13.29
CA GLY A 576 13.35 3.35 -14.61
C GLY A 576 14.35 4.42 -15.06
N LYS A 577 14.97 5.15 -14.11
CA LYS A 577 16.05 6.11 -14.40
C LYS A 577 17.39 5.40 -14.58
N ILE A 578 17.52 4.20 -14.04
CA ILE A 578 18.64 3.30 -14.26
C ILE A 578 18.32 2.36 -15.42
N THR A 579 19.12 2.43 -16.48
CA THR A 579 18.93 1.63 -17.71
C THR A 579 20.12 0.74 -18.04
N LYS A 580 21.07 0.63 -17.10
CA LYS A 580 22.27 -0.18 -17.18
C LYS A 580 22.49 -0.88 -15.84
N ASN A 581 22.95 -2.13 -15.87
CA ASN A 581 23.41 -2.84 -14.67
C ASN A 581 24.91 -2.57 -14.42
N SER A 582 25.46 -3.14 -13.35
CA SER A 582 26.86 -2.98 -12.93
C SER A 582 27.92 -3.48 -13.92
N ILE A 583 27.55 -4.34 -14.87
CA ILE A 583 28.43 -4.85 -15.94
C ILE A 583 28.11 -4.20 -17.32
N ASN A 584 27.42 -3.06 -17.32
CA ASN A 584 26.99 -2.31 -18.51
C ASN A 584 25.99 -3.04 -19.44
N GLY A 585 25.40 -4.15 -18.97
CA GLY A 585 24.23 -4.77 -19.56
C GLY A 585 23.02 -3.83 -19.49
N ALA A 586 22.16 -3.89 -20.49
CA ALA A 586 20.98 -3.02 -20.53
C ALA A 586 19.88 -3.47 -19.56
N VAL A 587 19.22 -2.51 -18.95
CA VAL A 587 18.01 -2.69 -18.16
C VAL A 587 16.93 -1.83 -18.81
N GLY A 588 15.77 -2.41 -19.12
CA GLY A 588 14.68 -1.65 -19.73
C GLY A 588 14.17 -0.55 -18.78
N ALA A 589 13.98 0.66 -19.28
CA ALA A 589 13.34 1.75 -18.50
C ALA A 589 11.89 1.42 -18.08
N ASN A 590 11.32 0.36 -18.65
CA ASN A 590 9.98 -0.14 -18.37
C ASN A 590 9.97 -1.42 -17.54
N THR A 591 11.12 -1.92 -17.05
CA THR A 591 11.21 -3.18 -16.29
C THR A 591 10.22 -3.24 -15.11
N PHE A 592 10.06 -2.13 -14.38
CA PHE A 592 9.15 -2.09 -13.23
C PHE A 592 7.71 -1.68 -13.57
N LYS A 593 7.51 -0.74 -14.51
CA LYS A 593 6.17 -0.21 -14.85
C LYS A 593 5.47 -0.95 -16.00
N GLY A 594 6.22 -1.48 -16.95
CA GLY A 594 5.73 -2.08 -18.18
C GLY A 594 5.43 -1.08 -19.29
N THR A 595 5.03 -1.58 -20.46
CA THR A 595 4.61 -0.74 -21.61
C THR A 595 3.15 -0.94 -22.01
N GLY A 596 2.43 -1.87 -21.37
CA GLY A 596 1.03 -2.14 -21.65
C GLY A 596 0.55 -3.46 -21.04
N ALA A 597 -0.62 -3.93 -21.49
CA ALA A 597 -1.27 -5.13 -20.96
C ALA A 597 -0.54 -6.46 -21.24
N THR A 598 0.32 -6.51 -22.27
CA THR A 598 1.10 -7.70 -22.64
C THR A 598 2.53 -7.67 -22.15
N SER A 599 3.06 -6.49 -21.82
CA SER A 599 4.43 -6.28 -21.32
C SER A 599 4.35 -5.69 -19.93
N LEU A 600 3.94 -6.54 -18.99
CA LEU A 600 3.74 -6.14 -17.60
C LEU A 600 5.08 -5.92 -16.93
N GLY A 601 5.29 -4.72 -16.40
CA GLY A 601 6.40 -4.49 -15.47
C GLY A 601 6.19 -5.23 -14.16
N ILE A 602 7.26 -5.37 -13.39
CA ILE A 602 7.26 -6.06 -12.09
C ILE A 602 6.18 -5.55 -11.14
N LEU A 603 5.95 -4.23 -11.07
CA LEU A 603 4.94 -3.64 -10.19
C LEU A 603 3.52 -3.92 -10.70
N SER A 604 3.33 -3.87 -12.03
CA SER A 604 2.05 -4.16 -12.69
C SER A 604 1.62 -5.62 -12.51
N GLN A 605 2.57 -6.54 -12.34
CA GLN A 605 2.30 -7.94 -11.97
C GLN A 605 1.76 -8.07 -10.54
N SER A 606 2.06 -7.11 -9.66
CA SER A 606 1.54 -6.99 -8.31
C SER A 606 0.38 -5.97 -8.19
N ASN A 607 -0.29 -5.67 -9.31
CA ASN A 607 -1.39 -4.69 -9.38
C ASN A 607 -1.07 -3.29 -8.84
N THR A 608 0.22 -2.95 -8.73
CA THR A 608 0.71 -1.70 -8.16
C THR A 608 1.31 -0.82 -9.25
N ALA A 609 1.09 0.48 -9.17
CA ALA A 609 1.66 1.43 -10.12
C ALA A 609 2.78 2.27 -9.48
N VAL A 610 3.62 2.85 -10.33
CA VAL A 610 4.48 3.99 -9.95
C VAL A 610 3.68 5.29 -10.01
N PRO A 611 4.11 6.34 -9.29
CA PRO A 611 3.62 7.71 -9.51
C PRO A 611 3.72 8.11 -10.98
N SER A 612 2.95 9.12 -11.40
CA SER A 612 3.04 9.63 -12.77
C SER A 612 4.44 10.15 -13.10
N ALA A 613 4.78 10.25 -14.39
CA ALA A 613 6.10 10.73 -14.81
C ALA A 613 6.45 12.11 -14.23
N GLY A 614 5.46 13.00 -14.09
CA GLY A 614 5.65 14.29 -13.44
C GLY A 614 6.08 14.17 -11.97
N TRP A 615 5.45 13.29 -11.20
CA TRP A 615 5.88 13.02 -9.83
C TRP A 615 7.26 12.39 -9.77
N GLN A 616 7.57 11.44 -10.63
CA GLN A 616 8.90 10.83 -10.69
C GLN A 616 9.98 11.87 -10.99
N ASN A 617 9.73 12.79 -11.92
CA ASN A 617 10.64 13.89 -12.24
C ASN A 617 10.79 14.86 -11.07
N ALA A 618 9.68 15.26 -10.44
CA ALA A 618 9.70 16.13 -9.27
C ALA A 618 10.51 15.51 -8.12
N ILE A 619 10.31 14.22 -7.83
CA ILE A 619 11.07 13.49 -6.80
C ILE A 619 12.55 13.43 -7.20
N THR A 620 12.85 13.08 -8.45
CA THR A 620 14.22 12.99 -8.95
C THR A 620 14.96 14.32 -8.81
N ASP A 621 14.38 15.41 -9.31
CA ASP A 621 14.99 16.74 -9.31
C ASP A 621 15.12 17.35 -7.91
N THR A 622 14.34 16.88 -6.94
CA THR A 622 14.34 17.40 -5.56
C THR A 622 15.24 16.58 -4.64
N PHE A 623 15.19 15.25 -4.75
CA PHE A 623 15.81 14.36 -3.76
C PHE A 623 16.93 13.47 -4.31
N LEU A 624 16.95 13.13 -5.60
CA LEU A 624 17.90 12.12 -6.13
C LEU A 624 19.10 12.71 -6.86
N LYS A 625 19.04 14.00 -7.21
CA LYS A 625 20.14 14.78 -7.77
C LYS A 625 19.99 16.23 -7.34
N LYS A 626 21.05 17.02 -7.48
CA LYS A 626 20.99 18.47 -7.32
C LYS A 626 20.22 19.07 -8.51
N GLY A 627 18.99 19.51 -8.23
CA GLY A 627 18.16 20.20 -9.21
C GLY A 627 18.74 21.56 -9.66
N PRO A 628 18.16 22.18 -10.70
CA PRO A 628 18.57 23.52 -11.14
C PRO A 628 18.40 24.56 -10.03
N THR A 629 19.08 25.70 -10.13
CA THR A 629 19.36 26.68 -9.05
C THR A 629 18.24 26.85 -8.02
N ALA A 630 16.98 27.02 -8.44
CA ALA A 630 15.86 27.24 -7.49
C ALA A 630 15.46 25.99 -6.69
N VAL A 631 15.47 24.79 -7.29
CA VAL A 631 15.23 23.52 -6.57
C VAL A 631 16.45 23.11 -5.78
N GLY A 632 17.64 23.29 -6.37
CA GLY A 632 18.91 23.02 -5.70
C GLY A 632 19.07 23.82 -4.42
N ALA A 633 18.59 25.08 -4.40
CA ALA A 633 18.60 25.95 -3.21
C ALA A 633 17.76 25.42 -2.03
N LEU A 634 16.85 24.47 -2.25
CA LEU A 634 16.11 23.83 -1.17
C LEU A 634 16.99 22.87 -0.36
N ASN A 635 18.12 22.42 -0.92
CA ASN A 635 19.09 21.52 -0.26
C ASN A 635 18.48 20.22 0.31
N LEU A 636 17.54 19.62 -0.43
CA LEU A 636 16.83 18.40 -0.03
C LEU A 636 17.38 17.11 -0.66
N TRP A 637 18.46 17.21 -1.43
CA TRP A 637 18.96 16.10 -2.23
C TRP A 637 19.79 15.12 -1.38
N ILE A 638 19.62 13.82 -1.61
CA ILE A 638 20.37 12.74 -0.95
C ILE A 638 21.80 12.66 -1.53
N GLN A 639 21.91 12.84 -2.84
CA GLN A 639 23.18 12.95 -3.56
C GLN A 639 23.06 13.94 -4.72
N ASP A 640 24.17 14.53 -5.15
CA ASP A 640 24.18 15.61 -6.14
C ASP A 640 24.08 15.09 -7.57
N THR A 641 24.67 13.93 -7.84
CA THR A 641 24.64 13.24 -9.14
C THR A 641 24.53 11.73 -8.99
N TYR A 642 24.18 11.03 -10.08
CA TYR A 642 24.25 9.57 -10.14
C TYR A 642 25.69 9.12 -10.46
N PRO A 643 26.22 8.08 -9.79
CA PRO A 643 27.54 7.56 -10.12
C PRO A 643 27.54 6.91 -11.51
N THR A 644 28.38 7.43 -12.41
CA THR A 644 28.59 6.93 -13.78
C THR A 644 29.96 6.29 -13.98
N THR A 645 30.92 6.60 -13.11
CA THR A 645 32.27 6.02 -13.08
C THR A 645 32.66 5.64 -11.64
N ALA A 646 33.59 4.69 -11.49
CA ALA A 646 34.11 4.32 -10.16
C ALA A 646 34.66 5.54 -9.40
N THR A 647 35.29 6.46 -10.13
CA THR A 647 35.78 7.74 -9.62
C THR A 647 34.65 8.67 -9.15
N ASP A 648 33.44 8.56 -9.69
CA ASP A 648 32.30 9.37 -9.24
C ASP A 648 31.85 8.95 -7.83
N VAL A 649 31.95 7.67 -7.48
CA VAL A 649 31.53 7.17 -6.15
C VAL A 649 32.27 7.90 -5.02
N ASP A 650 33.55 8.25 -5.25
CA ASP A 650 34.40 8.95 -4.30
C ASP A 650 34.20 10.49 -4.32
N ASN A 651 33.54 11.05 -5.34
CA ASN A 651 33.36 12.49 -5.54
C ASN A 651 31.89 12.96 -5.48
N ILE A 652 30.95 12.07 -5.13
CA ILE A 652 29.53 12.42 -4.96
C ILE A 652 29.30 13.06 -3.59
N ASP A 653 28.96 14.35 -3.63
CA ASP A 653 28.66 15.15 -2.46
C ASP A 653 27.34 14.72 -1.80
N GLN A 654 27.11 15.17 -0.56
CA GLN A 654 25.81 15.17 0.12
C GLN A 654 25.31 16.60 0.23
N ALA A 655 24.00 16.79 0.44
CA ALA A 655 23.41 18.12 0.58
C ALA A 655 24.27 18.98 1.50
N ALA A 656 24.65 20.16 1.01
CA ALA A 656 25.49 21.12 1.70
C ALA A 656 24.77 22.47 1.79
N ASP A 657 24.94 23.18 2.91
CA ASP A 657 24.40 24.51 3.12
C ASP A 657 25.08 25.55 2.20
N SER A 658 24.66 26.81 2.28
CA SER A 658 25.24 27.89 1.47
C SER A 658 26.73 28.16 1.74
N ASN A 659 27.29 27.61 2.81
CA ASN A 659 28.70 27.71 3.19
C ASN A 659 29.48 26.44 2.85
N ASN A 660 28.89 25.52 2.09
CA ASN A 660 29.46 24.22 1.74
C ASN A 660 29.68 23.29 2.95
N ASN A 661 29.00 23.53 4.08
CA ASN A 661 28.96 22.58 5.19
C ASN A 661 27.91 21.51 4.88
N PRO A 662 28.13 20.23 5.23
CA PRO A 662 27.09 19.22 5.08
C PRO A 662 25.82 19.64 5.83
N VAL A 663 24.66 19.65 5.15
CA VAL A 663 23.31 19.80 5.75
C VAL A 663 23.05 18.74 6.83
N CYS A 664 23.87 17.70 6.80
CA CYS A 664 23.97 16.69 7.84
C CYS A 664 24.65 17.19 9.13
N ASP A 665 24.83 18.50 9.35
CA ASP A 665 25.16 19.07 10.66
C ASP A 665 24.02 19.96 11.19
N PRO A 666 23.20 19.46 12.14
CA PRO A 666 22.02 20.18 12.64
C PRO A 666 22.36 21.44 13.47
N ALA A 667 23.64 21.73 13.70
CA ALA A 667 24.07 22.95 14.40
C ALA A 667 23.85 24.24 13.58
N LEU A 668 23.43 24.15 12.32
CA LEU A 668 23.38 25.30 11.38
C LEU A 668 21.98 25.63 10.84
N GLY A 669 20.90 25.02 11.37
CA GLY A 669 19.54 25.24 10.86
C GLY A 669 18.47 25.31 11.96
N ALA A 670 18.31 26.49 12.55
CA ALA A 670 17.08 26.96 13.20
C ALA A 670 16.71 28.32 12.62
#